data_AF-A0A524FV39-F1
#
_entry.id   AF-A0A524FV39-F1
#
_cell.length_a   1.000
_cell.length_b   1.000
_cell.length_c   1.000
_cell.angle_alpha   90.00
_cell.angle_beta   90.00
_cell.angle_gamma   90.00
#
_symmetry.space_group_name_H-M   'P 1'
#
loop_
_entity.id
_entity.type
_entity.pdbx_description
1 polymer ?
#
loop_
_entity_poly.entity_id
_entity_poly.type
_entity_poly.pdbx_seq_one_letter_code
_entity_poly.pdbx_strand_id
1 'polypeptide(L)'
;MSGTSRREVQTTSTVEAIRMASASVLGSTTGLGYPIGSAIGTGSMLEQNSQTVSMNVAPLIFTIRDTIMASEGLELLAIEWDLVRKPGPGILPEQLVVAGGTEGGVGSHVCVLSWERGVVDPFKIDSYVKNLSKKIGDIETAIINNELNYELEGLAVMQKFADRLNSVLFVDMIDRRFQGSWDSFQIKTDHVDVDVVAKMNVYDDFTVLPPSMKILNRRSLDFKAPAKGDSVEHFKHRVLTPSAIEVLTKGVPETGSDILTELNTYAYAMEEADIAEAVIKILKEFLEHDSITLSELGSLKGKIREFMQFLNDTVEALDYLIEQHISSGKNFDVDGHKAALLADIETNVDRFSGTKKRLADEIVDCFIQSLDREVIGSEELHAWQLKGTLSYAVAYAKKVTQYFSKELDQYLVVSAAREAFFTALREFRQEILTGEMESTDTMLFEKFYAEVQSQLNAAFSKKSYEGTEYSDYTQLMDIITREMIETFKRIDVWNLISFADVADIARLEIQKKYSIPQPDGPLNEKGQAIMDLLNNFQSNVVDVIPNVADTILSKQFIRKMIERVNSEGTTLVAELANAVESAGEKSEDWQKEARSWVEGFEESVDSSKSDSEILLDLLEFVHELLGQAVSASAMADRVKSEADAKEAIYKAEFAEWEAECKDIENENEGIRKRNLERENLITEATRHFETETASYERALREYQDKLEQRRVAMDAAIPDETGYVPQPPPAPLEPERPLPLDSRIEAITRAHAVEQEKPFSPEPQPEPTLYHYVELRDLLYDKLSEMKERETGMEETFARRILRLQAGGIGAVDSISLNIGDDFLEYLMESRIRGLGRLLPRISRVYMRDPKNSELLYLVTYEYYADSLTVSIGSTFLR
;
A
#
# COMPACT_ATOMS: atom_id res chain seq x y z
N MET A 1 -11.23 29.80 49.47
CA MET A 1 -12.13 30.73 48.75
C MET A 1 -11.28 31.84 48.16
N SER A 2 -10.95 31.75 46.88
CA SER A 2 -10.20 32.76 46.12
C SER A 2 -10.97 32.98 44.83
N GLY A 3 -11.49 34.20 44.65
CA GLY A 3 -12.26 34.57 43.47
C GLY A 3 -11.35 34.63 42.25
N THR A 4 -11.32 33.56 41.47
CA THR A 4 -10.91 33.60 40.07
C THR A 4 -12.06 34.24 39.29
N SER A 5 -11.92 35.51 38.92
CA SER A 5 -12.76 36.08 37.87
C SER A 5 -12.42 35.36 36.56
N ARG A 6 -13.13 34.27 36.25
CA ARG A 6 -13.27 33.80 34.87
C ARG A 6 -14.03 34.87 34.09
N ARG A 7 -13.32 35.90 33.65
CA ARG A 7 -13.66 36.56 32.39
C ARG A 7 -13.00 35.70 31.32
N GLU A 8 -13.66 34.60 30.95
CA GLU A 8 -13.48 34.11 29.58
C GLU A 8 -13.85 35.32 28.71
N VAL A 9 -12.85 35.88 28.01
CA VAL A 9 -13.12 36.90 26.99
C VAL A 9 -14.17 36.26 26.10
N GLN A 10 -15.36 36.86 26.07
CA GLN A 10 -16.43 36.42 25.19
C GLN A 10 -15.79 36.25 23.81
N THR A 11 -15.88 35.03 23.29
CA THR A 11 -15.61 34.71 21.90
C THR A 11 -16.04 35.89 21.04
N THR A 12 -15.15 36.31 20.14
CA THR A 12 -15.46 37.12 18.94
C THR A 12 -16.85 36.75 18.43
N SER A 13 -17.60 37.73 17.92
CA SER A 13 -19.03 37.56 17.61
C SER A 13 -19.27 36.24 16.87
N THR A 14 -20.39 35.55 17.09
CA THR A 14 -20.67 34.23 16.47
C THR A 14 -20.35 34.20 14.98
N VAL A 15 -20.50 35.33 14.27
CA VAL A 15 -20.13 35.51 12.86
C VAL A 15 -18.62 35.49 12.60
N GLU A 16 -17.81 36.16 13.42
CA GLU A 16 -16.35 36.16 13.30
C GLU A 16 -15.77 34.78 13.61
N ALA A 17 -16.34 34.08 14.59
CA ALA A 17 -15.91 32.73 14.90
C ALA A 17 -16.31 31.71 13.82
N ILE A 18 -17.46 31.90 13.16
CA ILE A 18 -17.83 31.14 11.94
C ILE A 18 -16.82 31.40 10.82
N ARG A 19 -16.40 32.65 10.62
CA ARG A 19 -15.40 33.03 9.61
C ARG A 19 -14.02 32.44 9.87
N MET A 20 -13.58 32.42 11.13
CA MET A 20 -12.29 31.85 11.54
C MET A 20 -12.24 30.32 11.42
N ALA A 21 -13.39 29.64 11.51
CA ALA A 21 -13.47 28.18 11.44
C ALA A 21 -13.70 27.65 10.02
N SER A 22 -14.07 28.51 9.06
CA SER A 22 -14.44 28.09 7.70
C SER A 22 -13.29 28.31 6.72
N ALA A 23 -13.13 27.39 5.78
CA ALA A 23 -12.15 27.50 4.70
C ALA A 23 -12.75 26.95 3.40
N SER A 24 -12.28 27.47 2.27
CA SER A 24 -12.66 26.99 0.93
C SER A 24 -11.42 26.84 0.06
N VAL A 25 -11.23 25.64 -0.48
CA VAL A 25 -10.15 25.31 -1.41
C VAL A 25 -10.74 24.83 -2.71
N LEU A 26 -10.56 25.63 -3.76
CA LEU A 26 -10.90 25.30 -5.13
C LEU A 26 -9.66 24.73 -5.82
N GLY A 27 -9.79 23.55 -6.43
CA GLY A 27 -8.78 22.99 -7.33
C GLY A 27 -9.40 22.61 -8.67
N SER A 28 -8.67 22.82 -9.76
CA SER A 28 -9.14 22.55 -11.11
C SER A 28 -7.99 22.15 -12.03
N THR A 29 -8.29 21.39 -13.08
CA THR A 29 -7.36 21.08 -14.16
C THR A 29 -7.90 21.60 -15.48
N THR A 30 -7.09 22.36 -16.23
CA THR A 30 -7.46 22.82 -17.57
C THR A 30 -7.56 21.66 -18.56
N GLY A 31 -8.13 21.90 -19.75
CA GLY A 31 -8.19 20.92 -20.83
C GLY A 31 -6.83 20.49 -21.37
N LEU A 32 -5.78 21.31 -21.19
CA LEU A 32 -4.38 20.96 -21.45
C LEU A 32 -3.66 20.31 -20.26
N GLY A 33 -4.35 20.04 -19.14
CA GLY A 33 -3.80 19.34 -17.98
C GLY A 33 -3.02 20.23 -17.00
N TYR A 34 -3.10 21.56 -17.11
CA TYR A 34 -2.46 22.45 -16.15
C TYR A 34 -3.31 22.61 -14.88
N PRO A 35 -2.71 22.51 -13.68
CA PRO A 35 -3.43 22.73 -12.43
C PRO A 35 -3.66 24.23 -12.21
N ILE A 36 -4.87 24.57 -11.75
CA ILE A 36 -5.29 25.92 -11.34
C ILE A 36 -6.00 25.79 -10.01
N GLY A 37 -5.70 26.68 -9.07
CA GLY A 37 -6.10 26.44 -7.71
C GLY A 37 -6.10 27.67 -6.83
N SER A 38 -7.09 27.77 -5.95
CA SER A 38 -7.20 28.87 -5.00
C SER A 38 -7.66 28.35 -3.64
N ALA A 39 -7.11 28.88 -2.56
CA ALA A 39 -7.49 28.57 -1.19
C ALA A 39 -7.77 29.88 -0.45
N ILE A 40 -8.88 29.93 0.29
CA ILE A 40 -9.33 31.12 1.03
C ILE A 40 -9.77 30.70 2.44
N GLY A 41 -9.32 31.47 3.43
CA GLY A 41 -9.67 31.32 4.84
C GLY A 41 -9.45 32.66 5.54
N THR A 42 -10.43 33.13 6.32
CA THR A 42 -10.42 34.51 6.82
C THR A 42 -9.26 34.75 7.80
N GLY A 43 -8.39 35.72 7.50
CA GLY A 43 -7.28 36.12 8.40
C GLY A 43 -6.26 35.01 8.64
N SER A 44 -6.05 34.13 7.65
CA SER A 44 -5.21 32.94 7.79
C SER A 44 -4.04 32.92 6.81
N MET A 45 -2.99 32.16 7.16
CA MET A 45 -1.87 31.87 6.26
C MET A 45 -2.27 31.18 4.95
N LEU A 46 -3.50 30.67 4.89
CA LEU A 46 -4.05 29.93 3.77
C LEU A 46 -4.22 30.80 2.51
N GLU A 47 -4.55 32.10 2.65
CA GLU A 47 -4.65 33.00 1.49
C GLU A 47 -3.28 33.32 0.87
N GLN A 48 -2.24 33.49 1.71
CA GLN A 48 -0.87 33.71 1.25
C GLN A 48 -0.28 32.49 0.55
N ASN A 49 -0.69 31.30 0.98
CA ASN A 49 -0.24 30.01 0.43
C ASN A 49 -1.32 29.37 -0.46
N SER A 50 -2.24 30.18 -0.98
CA SER A 50 -3.46 29.75 -1.68
C SER A 50 -3.19 28.72 -2.80
N GLN A 51 -2.19 28.99 -3.63
CA GLN A 51 -1.80 28.11 -4.72
C GLN A 51 -1.21 26.79 -4.20
N THR A 52 -0.29 26.83 -3.23
CA THR A 52 0.35 25.64 -2.64
C THR A 52 -0.69 24.71 -2.02
N VAL A 53 -1.61 25.26 -1.21
CA VAL A 53 -2.67 24.47 -0.56
C VAL A 53 -3.55 23.78 -1.59
N SER A 54 -3.99 24.51 -2.61
CA SER A 54 -4.83 23.92 -3.66
C SER A 54 -4.10 22.84 -4.46
N MET A 55 -2.82 23.05 -4.77
CA MET A 55 -2.01 22.07 -5.51
C MET A 55 -1.72 20.80 -4.71
N ASN A 56 -1.70 20.86 -3.37
CA ASN A 56 -1.54 19.67 -2.51
C ASN A 56 -2.86 18.92 -2.29
N VAL A 57 -3.98 19.64 -2.15
CA VAL A 57 -5.30 19.03 -1.94
C VAL A 57 -5.85 18.39 -3.22
N ALA A 58 -5.57 18.97 -4.39
CA ALA A 58 -6.13 18.52 -5.67
C ALA A 58 -5.80 17.05 -6.02
N PRO A 59 -4.54 16.57 -5.93
CA PRO A 59 -4.20 15.17 -6.17
C PRO A 59 -4.97 14.19 -5.30
N LEU A 60 -5.18 14.50 -4.01
CA LEU A 60 -5.89 13.63 -3.07
C LEU A 60 -7.32 13.34 -3.55
N ILE A 61 -8.00 14.36 -4.09
CA ILE A 61 -9.36 14.26 -4.61
C ILE A 61 -9.37 13.61 -5.99
N PHE A 62 -8.40 13.93 -6.85
CA PHE A 62 -8.30 13.35 -8.18
C PHE A 62 -8.00 11.86 -8.17
N THR A 63 -7.18 11.36 -7.25
CA THR A 63 -6.97 9.92 -7.09
C THR A 63 -8.28 9.18 -6.84
N ILE A 64 -9.16 9.69 -5.96
CA ILE A 64 -10.48 9.09 -5.72
C ILE A 64 -11.37 9.20 -6.97
N ARG A 65 -11.49 10.41 -7.53
CA ARG A 65 -12.33 10.70 -8.70
C ARG A 65 -11.96 9.84 -9.90
N ASP A 66 -10.67 9.81 -10.23
CA ASP A 66 -10.15 9.17 -11.43
C ASP A 66 -10.22 7.65 -11.30
N THR A 67 -9.96 7.08 -10.11
CA THR A 67 -10.17 5.65 -9.89
C THR A 67 -11.63 5.26 -10.02
N ILE A 68 -12.57 6.01 -9.41
CA ILE A 68 -14.02 5.73 -9.53
C ILE A 68 -14.49 5.86 -10.99
N MET A 69 -14.01 6.88 -11.71
CA MET A 69 -14.35 7.09 -13.12
C MET A 69 -13.76 5.98 -14.00
N ALA A 70 -12.50 5.58 -13.80
CA ALA A 70 -11.85 4.56 -14.60
C ALA A 70 -12.41 3.16 -14.37
N SER A 71 -12.71 2.81 -13.11
CA SER A 71 -13.21 1.49 -12.72
C SER A 71 -14.71 1.32 -12.99
N GLU A 72 -15.52 2.33 -12.69
CA GLU A 72 -16.99 2.21 -12.68
C GLU A 72 -17.69 3.16 -13.67
N GLY A 73 -16.97 4.08 -14.30
CA GLY A 73 -17.55 5.11 -15.16
C GLY A 73 -18.48 6.06 -14.41
N LEU A 74 -18.29 6.24 -13.10
CA LEU A 74 -19.13 7.09 -12.26
C LEU A 74 -18.43 8.43 -11.96
N GLU A 75 -19.20 9.52 -11.97
CA GLU A 75 -18.74 10.83 -11.56
C GLU A 75 -18.90 11.00 -10.05
N LEU A 76 -17.82 11.36 -9.36
CA LEU A 76 -17.86 11.75 -7.94
C LEU A 76 -18.56 13.11 -7.81
N LEU A 77 -19.72 13.14 -7.15
CA LEU A 77 -20.44 14.39 -6.87
C LEU A 77 -19.95 15.04 -5.59
N ALA A 78 -19.96 14.28 -4.49
CA ALA A 78 -19.53 14.79 -3.19
C ALA A 78 -19.11 13.70 -2.22
N ILE A 79 -18.26 14.09 -1.27
CA ILE A 79 -17.84 13.30 -0.11
C ILE A 79 -18.02 14.18 1.13
N GLU A 80 -18.58 13.61 2.20
CA GLU A 80 -18.85 14.31 3.45
C GLU A 80 -18.16 13.61 4.62
N TRP A 81 -17.34 14.35 5.38
CA TRP A 81 -16.80 13.90 6.67
C TRP A 81 -17.36 14.76 7.79
N ASP A 82 -17.89 14.10 8.80
CA ASP A 82 -18.23 14.67 10.10
C ASP A 82 -16.96 14.88 10.91
N LEU A 83 -16.69 16.10 11.36
CA LEU A 83 -15.51 16.41 12.15
C LEU A 83 -15.84 16.20 13.63
N VAL A 84 -15.30 15.13 14.22
CA VAL A 84 -15.49 14.78 15.63
C VAL A 84 -14.42 15.47 16.48
N ARG A 85 -14.84 15.97 17.64
CA ARG A 85 -13.98 16.71 18.56
C ARG A 85 -14.01 16.13 19.96
N LYS A 86 -12.83 16.00 20.59
CA LYS A 86 -12.67 15.75 22.03
C LYS A 86 -11.37 16.40 22.54
N PRO A 87 -11.34 17.03 23.74
CA PRO A 87 -12.27 18.02 24.29
C PRO A 87 -11.83 19.47 23.97
N GLY A 88 -12.73 20.44 24.12
CA GLY A 88 -12.34 21.86 24.26
C GLY A 88 -13.48 22.86 24.04
N PRO A 89 -13.33 24.14 24.45
CA PRO A 89 -14.33 25.20 24.29
C PRO A 89 -14.07 26.15 23.09
N GLY A 90 -13.61 25.62 21.95
CA GLY A 90 -13.18 26.41 20.77
C GLY A 90 -14.16 26.29 19.61
N ILE A 91 -14.23 27.29 18.75
CA ILE A 91 -15.11 27.26 17.58
C ILE A 91 -14.30 26.66 16.43
N LEU A 92 -14.59 25.41 16.10
CA LEU A 92 -13.93 24.61 15.05
C LEU A 92 -14.99 24.12 14.06
N PRO A 93 -14.61 23.81 12.81
CA PRO A 93 -15.55 23.26 11.84
C PRO A 93 -16.10 21.90 12.29
N GLU A 94 -17.37 21.65 11.93
CA GLU A 94 -18.08 20.41 12.25
C GLU A 94 -18.20 19.47 11.05
N GLN A 95 -17.95 19.95 9.83
CA GLN A 95 -18.06 19.16 8.60
C GLN A 95 -17.00 19.57 7.58
N LEU A 96 -16.39 18.57 6.94
CA LEU A 96 -15.60 18.70 5.72
C LEU A 96 -16.44 18.16 4.56
N VAL A 97 -16.62 18.96 3.51
CA VAL A 97 -17.33 18.56 2.29
C VAL A 97 -16.42 18.78 1.09
N VAL A 98 -16.21 17.73 0.32
CA VAL A 98 -15.58 17.82 -1.00
C VAL A 98 -16.67 17.64 -2.04
N ALA A 99 -16.80 18.56 -2.97
CA ALA A 99 -17.71 18.46 -4.10
C ALA A 99 -16.95 18.59 -5.41
N GLY A 100 -17.19 17.69 -6.36
CA GLY A 100 -16.55 17.64 -7.66
C GLY A 100 -17.53 17.94 -8.79
N GLY A 101 -17.00 18.41 -9.92
CA GLY A 101 -17.77 18.57 -11.15
C GLY A 101 -16.86 18.54 -12.37
N THR A 102 -17.32 17.90 -13.43
CA THR A 102 -16.63 17.87 -14.72
C THR A 102 -17.53 18.44 -15.82
N GLU A 103 -17.01 19.37 -16.63
CA GLU A 103 -17.69 19.84 -17.84
C GLU A 103 -16.66 20.25 -18.90
N GLY A 104 -16.85 19.82 -20.15
CA GLY A 104 -15.99 20.24 -21.27
C GLY A 104 -14.54 19.76 -21.24
N GLY A 105 -14.23 18.66 -20.53
CA GLY A 105 -12.86 18.16 -20.36
C GLY A 105 -12.08 18.83 -19.22
N VAL A 106 -12.67 19.82 -18.55
CA VAL A 106 -12.15 20.45 -17.34
C VAL A 106 -12.79 19.79 -16.12
N GLY A 107 -11.95 19.34 -15.19
CA GLY A 107 -12.40 18.79 -13.91
C GLY A 107 -12.07 19.76 -12.77
N SER A 108 -13.09 20.16 -12.02
CA SER A 108 -12.94 21.05 -10.87
C SER A 108 -13.51 20.40 -9.61
N HIS A 109 -12.97 20.78 -8.46
CA HIS A 109 -13.47 20.38 -7.15
C HIS A 109 -13.34 21.53 -6.17
N VAL A 110 -14.21 21.52 -5.17
CA VAL A 110 -14.15 22.45 -4.04
C VAL A 110 -14.18 21.64 -2.76
N CYS A 111 -13.19 21.89 -1.91
CA CYS A 111 -13.10 21.39 -0.55
C CYS A 111 -13.53 22.50 0.41
N VAL A 112 -14.47 22.20 1.28
CA VAL A 112 -15.14 23.17 2.15
C VAL A 112 -15.10 22.70 3.60
N LEU A 113 -14.58 23.53 4.50
CA LEU A 113 -14.74 23.37 5.94
C LEU A 113 -15.92 24.23 6.41
N SER A 114 -16.94 23.57 6.94
CA SER A 114 -18.16 24.22 7.43
C SER A 114 -18.24 24.21 8.95
N TRP A 115 -18.65 25.34 9.51
CA TRP A 115 -18.79 25.52 10.96
C TRP A 115 -19.91 24.65 11.58
N GLU A 116 -20.98 24.37 10.83
CA GLU A 116 -22.17 23.65 11.30
C GLU A 116 -22.56 22.60 10.26
N ARG A 117 -22.90 21.40 10.73
CA ARG A 117 -23.30 20.29 9.85
C ARG A 117 -24.55 20.65 9.03
N GLY A 118 -24.52 20.33 7.75
CA GLY A 118 -25.67 20.50 6.85
C GLY A 118 -25.94 21.93 6.40
N VAL A 119 -25.03 22.88 6.69
CA VAL A 119 -25.07 24.23 6.11
C VAL A 119 -24.76 24.20 4.61
N VAL A 120 -23.91 23.26 4.19
CA VAL A 120 -23.46 23.11 2.80
C VAL A 120 -24.26 22.00 2.12
N ASP A 121 -24.96 22.34 1.04
CA ASP A 121 -25.66 21.39 0.17
C ASP A 121 -24.72 20.94 -0.97
N PRO A 122 -24.31 19.65 -1.02
CA PRO A 122 -23.36 19.16 -2.00
C PRO A 122 -23.88 19.23 -3.44
N PHE A 123 -25.18 19.10 -3.67
CA PHE A 123 -25.75 19.15 -5.04
C PHE A 123 -25.80 20.56 -5.59
N LYS A 124 -26.06 21.56 -4.73
CA LYS A 124 -25.91 22.96 -5.12
C LYS A 124 -24.46 23.24 -5.47
N ILE A 125 -23.52 22.85 -4.63
CA ILE A 125 -22.09 23.06 -4.92
C ILE A 125 -21.67 22.33 -6.21
N ASP A 126 -22.05 21.07 -6.44
CA ASP A 126 -21.80 20.34 -7.71
C ASP A 126 -22.28 21.16 -8.92
N SER A 127 -23.53 21.66 -8.89
CA SER A 127 -24.06 22.49 -9.98
C SER A 127 -23.26 23.78 -10.18
N TYR A 128 -22.84 24.43 -9.10
CA TYR A 128 -21.97 25.61 -9.17
C TYR A 128 -20.58 25.27 -9.73
N VAL A 129 -19.99 24.14 -9.34
CA VAL A 129 -18.67 23.67 -9.79
C VAL A 129 -18.70 23.26 -11.26
N LYS A 130 -19.76 22.63 -11.75
CA LYS A 130 -19.91 22.33 -13.19
C LYS A 130 -19.96 23.59 -14.04
N ASN A 131 -20.78 24.56 -13.62
CA ASN A 131 -20.83 25.88 -14.26
C ASN A 131 -19.47 26.58 -14.25
N LEU A 132 -18.66 26.35 -13.22
CA LEU A 132 -17.28 26.83 -13.15
C LEU A 132 -16.39 26.11 -14.17
N SER A 133 -16.35 24.78 -14.17
CA SER A 133 -15.54 23.99 -15.09
C SER A 133 -15.80 24.39 -16.53
N LYS A 134 -17.08 24.58 -16.88
CA LYS A 134 -17.49 25.12 -18.18
C LYS A 134 -16.88 26.48 -18.48
N LYS A 135 -16.98 27.44 -17.56
CA LYS A 135 -16.45 28.80 -17.76
C LYS A 135 -14.93 28.80 -17.88
N ILE A 136 -14.23 27.96 -17.13
CA ILE A 136 -12.78 27.78 -17.28
C ILE A 136 -12.48 27.24 -18.69
N GLY A 137 -13.22 26.23 -19.15
CA GLY A 137 -13.10 25.72 -20.52
C GLY A 137 -13.41 26.76 -21.61
N ASP A 138 -14.41 27.61 -21.40
CA ASP A 138 -14.76 28.72 -22.31
C ASP A 138 -13.63 29.76 -22.37
N ILE A 139 -13.04 30.11 -21.22
CA ILE A 139 -11.90 31.04 -21.13
C ILE A 139 -10.66 30.43 -21.79
N GLU A 140 -10.39 29.15 -21.53
CA GLU A 140 -9.28 28.42 -22.12
C GLU A 140 -9.40 28.39 -23.65
N THR A 141 -10.60 28.07 -24.15
CA THR A 141 -10.91 28.10 -25.59
C THR A 141 -10.69 29.51 -26.17
N ALA A 142 -11.07 30.57 -25.44
CA ALA A 142 -10.83 31.93 -25.87
C ALA A 142 -9.33 32.31 -25.86
N ILE A 143 -8.53 31.83 -24.91
CA ILE A 143 -7.08 32.04 -24.87
C ILE A 143 -6.43 31.41 -26.10
N ILE A 144 -6.78 30.15 -26.39
CA ILE A 144 -6.26 29.40 -27.54
C ILE A 144 -6.68 30.08 -28.86
N ASN A 145 -7.95 30.44 -29.01
CA ASN A 145 -8.48 31.04 -30.24
C ASN A 145 -7.94 32.45 -30.52
N ASN A 146 -7.51 33.18 -29.48
CA ASN A 146 -6.93 34.52 -29.62
C ASN A 146 -5.39 34.50 -29.68
N GLU A 147 -4.76 33.33 -29.78
CA GLU A 147 -3.30 33.16 -29.86
C GLU A 147 -2.53 33.84 -28.70
N LEU A 148 -3.16 33.95 -27.52
CA LEU A 148 -2.48 34.40 -26.32
C LEU A 148 -1.44 33.36 -25.89
N ASN A 149 -0.34 33.82 -25.28
CA ASN A 149 0.63 32.88 -24.72
C ASN A 149 -0.02 32.13 -23.55
N TYR A 150 -0.26 30.84 -23.74
CA TYR A 150 -1.00 30.02 -22.79
C TYR A 150 -0.35 30.00 -21.40
N GLU A 151 0.96 29.78 -21.34
CA GLU A 151 1.70 29.64 -20.09
C GLU A 151 1.90 30.97 -19.37
N LEU A 152 2.24 32.03 -20.11
CA LEU A 152 2.57 33.33 -19.52
C LEU A 152 1.34 34.20 -19.20
N GLU A 153 0.34 34.19 -20.09
CA GLU A 153 -0.81 35.09 -20.00
C GLU A 153 -2.11 34.33 -19.75
N GLY A 154 -2.29 33.18 -20.39
CA GLY A 154 -3.50 32.37 -20.28
C GLY A 154 -3.74 31.81 -18.89
N LEU A 155 -2.74 31.14 -18.30
CA LEU A 155 -2.81 30.59 -16.95
C LEU A 155 -3.06 31.69 -15.91
N ALA A 156 -2.42 32.86 -16.05
CA ALA A 156 -2.61 33.97 -15.13
C ALA A 156 -4.05 34.52 -15.15
N VAL A 157 -4.70 34.57 -16.32
CA VAL A 157 -6.11 34.96 -16.45
C VAL A 157 -7.03 33.94 -15.80
N MET A 158 -6.82 32.66 -16.07
CA MET A 158 -7.63 31.58 -15.48
C MET A 158 -7.45 31.49 -13.96
N GLN A 159 -6.23 31.71 -13.45
CA GLN A 159 -5.95 31.78 -12.01
C GLN A 159 -6.70 32.92 -11.33
N LYS A 160 -6.63 34.15 -11.87
CA LYS A 160 -7.40 35.29 -11.34
C LYS A 160 -8.91 35.06 -11.34
N PHE A 161 -9.40 34.34 -12.35
CA PHE A 161 -10.81 33.95 -12.41
C PHE A 161 -11.16 32.93 -11.32
N ALA A 162 -10.31 31.93 -11.10
CA ALA A 162 -10.47 30.95 -10.02
C ALA A 162 -10.43 31.62 -8.64
N ASP A 163 -9.50 32.55 -8.40
CA ASP A 163 -9.39 33.29 -7.14
C ASP A 163 -10.66 34.07 -6.82
N ARG A 164 -11.11 34.89 -7.78
CA ARG A 164 -12.33 35.69 -7.62
C ARG A 164 -13.54 34.81 -7.34
N LEU A 165 -13.62 33.65 -7.96
CA LEU A 165 -14.73 32.74 -7.77
C LEU A 165 -14.68 32.04 -6.41
N ASN A 166 -13.51 31.56 -5.99
CA ASN A 166 -13.36 30.96 -4.67
C ASN A 166 -13.75 31.97 -3.58
N SER A 167 -13.44 33.26 -3.76
CA SER A 167 -13.88 34.32 -2.84
C SER A 167 -15.40 34.43 -2.76
N VAL A 168 -16.09 34.38 -3.91
CA VAL A 168 -17.55 34.42 -3.95
C VAL A 168 -18.15 33.20 -3.27
N LEU A 169 -17.64 32.00 -3.54
CA LEU A 169 -18.11 30.75 -2.95
C LEU A 169 -17.93 30.76 -1.42
N PHE A 170 -16.78 31.22 -0.95
CA PHE A 170 -16.48 31.36 0.46
C PHE A 170 -17.46 32.31 1.17
N VAL A 171 -17.77 33.46 0.56
CA VAL A 171 -18.75 34.41 1.09
C VAL A 171 -20.17 33.83 1.07
N ASP A 172 -20.59 33.20 -0.03
CA ASP A 172 -21.92 32.60 -0.14
C ASP A 172 -22.13 31.47 0.88
N MET A 173 -21.06 30.74 1.22
CA MET A 173 -21.06 29.75 2.31
C MET A 173 -21.25 30.41 3.68
N ILE A 174 -20.49 31.45 4.02
CA ILE A 174 -20.61 32.17 5.30
C ILE A 174 -22.00 32.79 5.44
N ASP A 175 -22.53 33.35 4.35
CA ASP A 175 -23.87 33.95 4.26
C ASP A 175 -24.99 32.90 4.26
N ARG A 176 -24.66 31.61 4.44
CA ARG A 176 -25.62 30.51 4.52
C ARG A 176 -26.52 30.44 3.29
N ARG A 177 -26.04 30.87 2.11
CA ARG A 177 -26.83 30.79 0.87
C ARG A 177 -26.93 29.38 0.33
N PHE A 178 -25.97 28.53 0.69
CA PHE A 178 -26.08 27.08 0.53
C PHE A 178 -27.02 26.45 1.57
N GLN A 179 -27.37 27.15 2.66
CA GLN A 179 -28.35 26.73 3.65
C GLN A 179 -29.75 26.90 3.07
N GLY A 180 -30.54 25.84 2.95
CA GLY A 180 -31.95 25.98 2.59
C GLY A 180 -32.62 24.78 1.94
N SER A 181 -33.67 24.33 2.64
CA SER A 181 -34.81 23.43 2.36
C SER A 181 -34.52 22.08 1.67
N TRP A 182 -33.94 21.16 2.44
CA TRP A 182 -33.88 19.73 2.15
C TRP A 182 -35.23 19.02 2.38
N ASP A 183 -36.26 19.35 1.61
CA ASP A 183 -37.57 18.66 1.66
C ASP A 183 -38.00 17.99 0.34
N SER A 184 -37.17 17.99 -0.71
CA SER A 184 -37.54 17.32 -1.99
C SER A 184 -36.52 16.36 -2.60
N PHE A 185 -35.24 16.34 -2.19
CA PHE A 185 -34.21 15.50 -2.84
C PHE A 185 -33.24 14.79 -1.87
N GLN A 186 -33.64 14.52 -0.62
CA GLN A 186 -32.92 13.50 0.16
C GLN A 186 -33.14 12.15 -0.50
N ILE A 187 -32.12 11.64 -1.19
CA ILE A 187 -31.92 10.20 -1.23
C ILE A 187 -31.67 9.81 0.23
N LYS A 188 -32.75 9.50 0.96
CA LYS A 188 -32.65 8.91 2.28
C LYS A 188 -32.04 7.54 2.10
N THR A 189 -31.32 7.07 3.11
CA THR A 189 -30.87 5.67 3.21
C THR A 189 -32.01 4.70 2.87
N ASP A 190 -33.22 5.03 3.32
CA ASP A 190 -34.43 4.23 3.13
C ASP A 190 -34.96 4.23 1.67
N HIS A 191 -34.45 5.12 0.81
CA HIS A 191 -34.83 5.22 -0.61
C HIS A 191 -33.83 4.52 -1.54
N VAL A 192 -32.75 3.95 -1.00
CA VAL A 192 -31.67 3.32 -1.77
C VAL A 192 -31.78 1.81 -1.69
N ASP A 193 -31.73 1.16 -2.84
CA ASP A 193 -31.57 -0.28 -2.89
C ASP A 193 -30.10 -0.61 -2.61
N VAL A 194 -29.82 -1.12 -1.41
CA VAL A 194 -28.46 -1.46 -0.98
C VAL A 194 -28.01 -2.74 -1.67
N ASP A 195 -26.99 -2.62 -2.52
CA ASP A 195 -26.46 -3.71 -3.33
C ASP A 195 -25.25 -4.39 -2.65
N VAL A 196 -24.41 -3.61 -1.96
CA VAL A 196 -23.17 -4.11 -1.33
C VAL A 196 -23.10 -3.61 0.11
N VAL A 197 -22.75 -4.52 1.03
CA VAL A 197 -22.44 -4.18 2.41
C VAL A 197 -21.05 -4.70 2.75
N ALA A 198 -20.13 -3.80 3.05
CA ALA A 198 -18.78 -4.15 3.45
C ALA A 198 -18.58 -3.81 4.93
N LYS A 199 -18.06 -4.76 5.72
CA LYS A 199 -17.73 -4.55 7.13
C LYS A 199 -16.22 -4.53 7.29
N MET A 200 -15.71 -3.44 7.85
CA MET A 200 -14.29 -3.20 8.05
C MET A 200 -13.96 -3.14 9.53
N ASN A 201 -12.78 -3.64 9.90
CA ASN A 201 -12.20 -3.39 11.22
C ASN A 201 -11.41 -2.09 11.16
N VAL A 202 -11.64 -1.19 12.12
CA VAL A 202 -11.08 0.16 12.10
C VAL A 202 -10.54 0.56 13.46
N TYR A 203 -9.59 1.49 13.46
CA TYR A 203 -9.13 2.16 14.68
C TYR A 203 -8.80 3.62 14.38
N ASP A 204 -8.70 4.39 15.46
CA ASP A 204 -8.29 5.79 15.38
C ASP A 204 -6.77 5.84 15.40
N ASP A 205 -6.20 6.28 14.28
CA ASP A 205 -4.77 6.41 14.09
C ASP A 205 -4.32 7.81 14.52
N PHE A 206 -3.52 7.86 15.58
CA PHE A 206 -2.95 9.09 16.14
C PHE A 206 -1.49 9.32 15.74
N THR A 207 -0.96 8.53 14.79
CA THR A 207 0.41 8.73 14.28
C THR A 207 0.55 10.03 13.48
N VAL A 208 -0.56 10.54 12.95
CA VAL A 208 -0.66 11.80 12.22
C VAL A 208 -1.54 12.81 12.97
N LEU A 209 -1.32 14.10 12.71
CA LEU A 209 -2.11 15.21 13.26
C LEU A 209 -2.62 16.09 12.11
N PRO A 210 -3.95 16.20 11.90
CA PRO A 210 -5.03 15.62 12.70
C PRO A 210 -5.08 14.08 12.67
N PRO A 211 -5.66 13.43 13.70
CA PRO A 211 -5.78 11.97 13.73
C PRO A 211 -6.70 11.47 12.61
N SER A 212 -6.41 10.26 12.12
CA SER A 212 -7.15 9.62 11.04
C SER A 212 -7.96 8.42 11.53
N MET A 213 -8.91 7.96 10.71
CA MET A 213 -9.53 6.65 10.88
C MET A 213 -8.91 5.68 9.90
N LYS A 214 -8.21 4.66 10.40
CA LYS A 214 -7.47 3.70 9.57
C LYS A 214 -8.20 2.37 9.46
N ILE A 215 -8.22 1.82 8.24
CA ILE A 215 -8.83 0.52 7.96
C ILE A 215 -7.77 -0.58 8.06
N LEU A 216 -7.96 -1.53 8.98
CA LEU A 216 -7.03 -2.66 9.15
C LEU A 216 -7.24 -3.72 8.08
N ASN A 217 -8.46 -4.26 8.03
CA ASN A 217 -8.83 -5.31 7.10
C ASN A 217 -10.35 -5.39 6.91
N ARG A 218 -10.74 -6.02 5.79
CA ARG A 218 -12.13 -6.33 5.46
C ARG A 218 -12.57 -7.59 6.20
N ARG A 219 -13.57 -7.45 7.07
CA ARG A 219 -14.16 -8.54 7.85
C ARG A 219 -15.16 -9.35 7.04
N SER A 220 -16.00 -8.68 6.25
CA SER A 220 -16.92 -9.33 5.32
C SER A 220 -17.30 -8.40 4.18
N LEU A 221 -17.68 -8.98 3.05
CA LEU A 221 -18.25 -8.31 1.90
C LEU A 221 -19.48 -9.10 1.47
N ASP A 222 -20.65 -8.52 1.67
CA ASP A 222 -21.92 -9.18 1.39
C ASP A 222 -22.59 -8.49 0.19
N PHE A 223 -22.80 -9.24 -0.90
CA PHE A 223 -23.56 -8.77 -2.06
C PHE A 223 -25.03 -9.20 -1.92
N LYS A 224 -25.96 -8.27 -2.15
CA LYS A 224 -27.40 -8.55 -2.01
C LYS A 224 -28.06 -8.78 -3.36
N ALA A 225 -28.92 -9.79 -3.43
CA ALA A 225 -29.85 -9.95 -4.54
C ALA A 225 -30.93 -8.84 -4.50
N PRO A 226 -31.36 -8.30 -5.66
CA PRO A 226 -32.42 -7.30 -5.71
C PRO A 226 -33.76 -7.87 -5.20
N ALA A 227 -34.51 -7.10 -4.42
CA ALA A 227 -35.72 -7.57 -3.75
C ALA A 227 -36.90 -7.85 -4.70
N LYS A 228 -36.98 -7.19 -5.86
CA LYS A 228 -38.00 -7.37 -6.93
C LYS A 228 -37.47 -6.86 -8.28
N GLY A 229 -37.70 -7.59 -9.38
CA GLY A 229 -37.38 -7.15 -10.75
C GLY A 229 -36.74 -8.24 -11.61
N ASP A 230 -36.49 -7.92 -12.89
CA ASP A 230 -35.67 -8.77 -13.79
C ASP A 230 -34.22 -8.66 -13.31
N SER A 231 -33.81 -9.62 -12.48
CA SER A 231 -32.71 -9.47 -11.51
C SER A 231 -31.33 -9.32 -12.15
N VAL A 232 -31.19 -9.66 -13.44
CA VAL A 232 -29.94 -9.59 -14.20
C VAL A 232 -29.64 -8.16 -14.68
N GLU A 233 -30.64 -7.40 -15.14
CA GLU A 233 -30.44 -6.03 -15.64
C GLU A 233 -29.96 -5.07 -14.53
N HIS A 234 -30.35 -5.33 -13.28
CA HIS A 234 -29.89 -4.56 -12.12
C HIS A 234 -28.36 -4.59 -11.94
N PHE A 235 -27.66 -5.67 -12.36
CA PHE A 235 -26.21 -5.75 -12.26
C PHE A 235 -25.47 -4.72 -13.12
N LYS A 236 -26.10 -4.22 -14.21
CA LYS A 236 -25.50 -3.20 -15.08
C LYS A 236 -25.33 -1.83 -14.41
N HIS A 237 -25.97 -1.66 -13.24
CA HIS A 237 -26.06 -0.42 -12.48
C HIS A 237 -25.49 -0.55 -11.06
N ARG A 238 -24.71 -1.60 -10.78
CA ARG A 238 -24.04 -1.81 -9.49
C ARG A 238 -22.60 -1.31 -9.52
N VAL A 239 -22.04 -1.08 -8.34
CA VAL A 239 -20.58 -0.95 -8.15
C VAL A 239 -20.04 -2.35 -7.93
N LEU A 240 -19.14 -2.81 -8.80
CA LEU A 240 -18.75 -4.23 -8.92
C LEU A 240 -17.25 -4.43 -8.73
N THR A 241 -16.44 -3.51 -9.24
CA THR A 241 -14.99 -3.64 -9.33
C THR A 241 -14.31 -3.59 -7.96
N PRO A 242 -13.31 -4.44 -7.71
CA PRO A 242 -12.50 -4.40 -6.50
C PRO A 242 -11.88 -3.03 -6.23
N SER A 243 -11.31 -2.37 -7.24
CA SER A 243 -10.69 -1.05 -7.07
C SER A 243 -11.70 0.01 -6.59
N ALA A 244 -12.92 0.02 -7.11
CA ALA A 244 -13.94 0.96 -6.64
C ALA A 244 -14.38 0.66 -5.20
N ILE A 245 -14.58 -0.61 -4.86
CA ILE A 245 -14.95 -1.01 -3.51
C ILE A 245 -13.82 -0.67 -2.53
N GLU A 246 -12.56 -0.91 -2.87
CA GLU A 246 -11.41 -0.54 -2.03
C GLU A 246 -11.32 0.99 -1.85
N VAL A 247 -11.43 1.77 -2.92
CA VAL A 247 -11.43 3.24 -2.81
C VAL A 247 -12.56 3.73 -1.92
N LEU A 248 -13.78 3.20 -2.08
CA LEU A 248 -14.92 3.61 -1.26
C LEU A 248 -14.81 3.16 0.19
N THR A 249 -14.22 1.99 0.46
CA THR A 249 -14.19 1.41 1.81
C THR A 249 -12.93 1.74 2.60
N LYS A 250 -11.84 2.15 1.93
CA LYS A 250 -10.56 2.50 2.53
C LYS A 250 -10.04 3.88 2.11
N GLY A 251 -9.91 4.13 0.81
CA GLY A 251 -9.34 5.39 0.30
C GLY A 251 -10.11 6.64 0.78
N VAL A 252 -11.41 6.70 0.52
CA VAL A 252 -12.29 7.81 0.93
C VAL A 252 -12.27 8.04 2.45
N PRO A 253 -12.47 7.02 3.32
CA PRO A 253 -12.35 7.21 4.76
C PRO A 253 -11.04 7.88 5.22
N GLU A 254 -9.90 7.46 4.67
CA GLU A 254 -8.56 7.89 5.10
C GLU A 254 -8.19 9.29 4.56
N THR A 255 -8.57 9.61 3.31
CA THR A 255 -8.22 10.89 2.65
C THR A 255 -8.74 12.14 3.37
N GLY A 256 -9.82 12.03 4.16
CA GLY A 256 -10.32 13.17 4.93
C GLY A 256 -9.28 13.75 5.89
N SER A 257 -8.40 12.90 6.45
CA SER A 257 -7.31 13.31 7.33
C SER A 257 -6.19 14.01 6.57
N ASP A 258 -5.85 13.52 5.37
CA ASP A 258 -4.80 14.11 4.53
C ASP A 258 -5.19 15.53 4.10
N ILE A 259 -6.45 15.71 3.67
CA ILE A 259 -6.99 17.03 3.33
C ILE A 259 -6.94 17.96 4.55
N LEU A 260 -7.37 17.50 5.73
CA LEU A 260 -7.31 18.33 6.92
C LEU A 260 -5.88 18.65 7.35
N THR A 261 -4.91 17.76 7.13
CA THR A 261 -3.49 18.01 7.42
C THR A 261 -2.97 19.18 6.60
N GLU A 262 -3.24 19.16 5.29
CA GLU A 262 -2.87 20.26 4.39
C GLU A 262 -3.54 21.57 4.81
N LEU A 263 -4.83 21.55 5.12
CA LEU A 263 -5.53 22.74 5.60
C LEU A 263 -4.99 23.22 6.94
N ASN A 264 -4.77 22.32 7.91
CA ASN A 264 -4.31 22.63 9.26
C ASN A 264 -2.96 23.35 9.26
N THR A 265 -2.08 22.99 8.31
CA THR A 265 -0.77 23.63 8.15
C THR A 265 -0.88 25.15 7.94
N TYR A 266 -1.95 25.63 7.30
CA TYR A 266 -2.12 27.04 6.92
C TYR A 266 -3.38 27.71 7.49
N ALA A 267 -4.32 26.96 8.07
CA ALA A 267 -5.59 27.47 8.61
C ALA A 267 -5.44 28.03 10.03
N TYR A 268 -4.43 28.88 10.24
CA TYR A 268 -4.20 29.59 11.49
C TYR A 268 -3.96 31.09 11.25
N ALA A 269 -4.21 31.90 12.28
CA ALA A 269 -3.95 33.34 12.24
C ALA A 269 -2.47 33.63 12.44
N MET A 270 -1.85 34.29 11.46
CA MET A 270 -0.42 34.61 11.48
C MET A 270 -0.07 35.53 12.66
N GLU A 271 -0.96 36.45 13.03
CA GLU A 271 -0.80 37.33 14.19
C GLU A 271 -0.61 36.56 15.50
N GLU A 272 -1.33 35.45 15.67
CA GLU A 272 -1.22 34.63 16.88
C GLU A 272 0.16 33.95 16.97
N ALA A 273 0.68 33.48 15.83
CA ALA A 273 2.00 32.86 15.74
C ALA A 273 3.12 33.89 15.96
N ASP A 274 3.05 35.05 15.29
CA ASP A 274 4.04 36.13 15.41
C ASP A 274 4.15 36.60 16.88
N ILE A 275 3.01 36.75 17.57
CA ILE A 275 3.00 37.13 18.98
C ILE A 275 3.57 36.01 19.85
N ALA A 276 3.23 34.74 19.60
CA ALA A 276 3.79 33.62 20.36
C ALA A 276 5.32 33.55 20.20
N GLU A 277 5.84 33.71 18.99
CA GLU A 277 7.28 33.76 18.69
C GLU A 277 7.97 34.91 19.43
N ALA A 278 7.39 36.12 19.38
CA ALA A 278 7.89 37.28 20.12
C ALA A 278 7.94 37.03 21.63
N VAL A 279 6.89 36.45 22.22
CA VAL A 279 6.86 36.13 23.66
C VAL A 279 7.92 35.08 23.99
N ILE A 280 8.11 34.06 23.16
CA ILE A 280 9.16 33.04 23.33
C ILE A 280 10.55 33.67 23.28
N LYS A 281 10.82 34.55 22.31
CA LYS A 281 12.09 35.27 22.20
C LYS A 281 12.43 36.01 23.50
N ILE A 282 11.48 36.76 24.06
CA ILE A 282 11.73 37.50 25.31
C ILE A 282 11.79 36.56 26.53
N LEU A 283 11.06 35.43 26.53
CA LEU A 283 11.21 34.41 27.56
C LEU A 283 12.64 33.85 27.59
N LYS A 284 13.22 33.55 26.44
CA LYS A 284 14.61 33.06 26.31
C LYS A 284 15.61 34.08 26.85
N GLU A 285 15.44 35.35 26.48
CA GLU A 285 16.27 36.44 27.01
C GLU A 285 16.14 36.58 28.53
N PHE A 286 14.92 36.44 29.06
CA PHE A 286 14.65 36.57 30.50
C PHE A 286 15.21 35.41 31.32
N LEU A 287 15.15 34.20 30.78
CA LEU A 287 15.73 33.02 31.41
C LEU A 287 17.25 32.94 31.24
N GLU A 288 17.81 33.59 30.21
CA GLU A 288 19.20 33.47 29.76
C GLU A 288 19.56 32.04 29.30
N HIS A 289 18.56 31.31 28.80
CA HIS A 289 18.68 29.93 28.35
C HIS A 289 17.91 29.71 27.05
N ASP A 290 18.53 29.02 26.09
CA ASP A 290 17.85 28.52 24.89
C ASP A 290 17.18 27.16 25.11
N SER A 291 17.65 26.40 26.11
CA SER A 291 17.13 25.08 26.47
C SER A 291 17.13 24.89 27.98
N ILE A 292 16.19 24.07 28.46
CA ILE A 292 16.00 23.73 29.87
C ILE A 292 16.30 22.25 30.06
N THR A 293 17.24 21.92 30.94
CA THR A 293 17.43 20.54 31.37
C THR A 293 16.36 20.13 32.38
N LEU A 294 15.99 18.86 32.40
CA LEU A 294 14.94 18.37 33.31
C LEU A 294 15.27 18.57 34.80
N SER A 295 16.55 18.55 35.15
CA SER A 295 17.04 18.80 36.51
C SER A 295 16.90 20.27 36.94
N GLU A 296 16.92 21.20 35.99
CA GLU A 296 16.77 22.65 36.22
C GLU A 296 15.31 23.12 36.26
N LEU A 297 14.38 22.34 35.69
CA LEU A 297 12.96 22.67 35.56
C LEU A 297 12.32 23.15 36.88
N GLY A 298 12.57 22.44 37.98
CA GLY A 298 12.03 22.79 39.29
C GLY A 298 12.52 24.15 39.80
N SER A 299 13.77 24.50 39.48
CA SER A 299 14.38 25.78 39.88
C SER A 299 13.88 26.96 39.04
N LEU A 300 13.56 26.74 37.76
CA LEU A 300 13.13 27.77 36.81
C LEU A 300 11.64 28.10 36.90
N LYS A 301 10.82 27.20 37.47
CA LYS A 301 9.36 27.38 37.61
C LYS A 301 8.95 28.69 38.30
N GLY A 302 9.77 29.18 39.25
CA GLY A 302 9.57 30.48 39.90
C GLY A 302 9.74 31.66 38.94
N LYS A 303 10.82 31.63 38.13
CA LYS A 303 11.11 32.65 37.11
C LYS A 303 10.06 32.64 35.99
N ILE A 304 9.64 31.46 35.53
CA ILE A 304 8.60 31.34 34.51
C ILE A 304 7.30 32.00 34.99
N ARG A 305 6.87 31.75 36.24
CA ARG A 305 5.67 32.38 36.80
C ARG A 305 5.79 33.91 36.87
N GLU A 306 6.96 34.41 37.22
CA GLU A 306 7.24 35.86 37.24
C GLU A 306 7.14 36.47 35.84
N PHE A 307 7.73 35.82 34.83
CA PHE A 307 7.63 36.22 33.43
C PHE A 307 6.18 36.26 32.95
N MET A 308 5.36 35.26 33.29
CA MET A 308 3.95 35.22 32.92
C MET A 308 3.15 36.38 33.52
N GLN A 309 3.48 36.81 34.74
CA GLN A 309 2.89 38.00 35.34
C GLN A 309 3.30 39.27 34.57
N PHE A 310 4.58 39.37 34.15
CA PHE A 310 5.02 40.48 33.29
C PHE A 310 4.29 40.51 31.95
N LEU A 311 4.09 39.35 31.30
CA LEU A 311 3.33 39.27 30.05
C LEU A 311 1.88 39.77 30.24
N ASN A 312 1.18 39.27 31.26
CA ASN A 312 -0.20 39.68 31.51
C ASN A 312 -0.33 41.18 31.79
N ASP A 313 0.54 41.72 32.66
CA ASP A 313 0.56 43.14 32.96
C ASP A 313 0.87 44.00 31.71
N THR A 314 1.80 43.54 30.87
CA THR A 314 2.18 44.25 29.63
C THR A 314 1.03 44.29 28.63
N VAL A 315 0.36 43.16 28.39
CA VAL A 315 -0.75 43.09 27.43
C VAL A 315 -1.96 43.93 27.90
N GLU A 316 -2.27 43.93 29.20
CA GLU A 316 -3.30 44.81 29.77
C GLU A 316 -2.94 46.30 29.62
N ALA A 317 -1.66 46.66 29.80
CA ALA A 317 -1.21 48.04 29.64
C ALA A 317 -1.19 48.48 28.16
N LEU A 318 -0.83 47.59 27.24
CA LEU A 318 -0.85 47.84 25.79
C LEU A 318 -2.27 48.05 25.26
N ASP A 319 -3.24 47.25 25.71
CA ASP A 319 -4.66 47.40 25.36
C ASP A 319 -5.15 48.84 25.63
N TYR A 320 -4.81 49.37 26.81
CA TYR A 320 -5.13 50.74 27.18
C TYR A 320 -4.42 51.78 26.30
N LEU A 321 -3.13 51.60 26.01
CA LEU A 321 -2.36 52.51 25.15
C LEU A 321 -2.89 52.54 23.71
N ILE A 322 -3.24 51.38 23.16
CA ILE A 322 -3.74 51.26 21.79
C ILE A 322 -5.11 51.93 21.66
N GLU A 323 -6.00 51.74 22.62
CA GLU A 323 -7.28 52.46 22.64
C GLU A 323 -7.09 54.00 22.75
N GLN A 324 -6.10 54.46 23.51
CA GLN A 324 -5.74 55.88 23.55
C GLN A 324 -5.21 56.39 22.21
N HIS A 325 -4.34 55.64 21.55
CA HIS A 325 -3.79 55.99 20.24
C HIS A 325 -4.85 56.02 19.16
N ILE A 326 -5.72 55.01 19.09
CA ILE A 326 -6.88 54.95 18.20
C ILE A 326 -7.78 56.17 18.44
N SER A 327 -8.08 56.49 19.70
CA SER A 327 -8.90 57.63 20.09
C SER A 327 -8.26 58.99 19.81
N SER A 328 -6.93 59.06 19.68
CA SER A 328 -6.20 60.29 19.38
C SER A 328 -6.44 60.83 17.97
N GLY A 329 -6.80 59.94 17.02
CA GLY A 329 -7.06 60.29 15.62
C GLY A 329 -5.85 60.85 14.85
N LYS A 330 -4.63 60.70 15.38
CA LYS A 330 -3.38 61.10 14.72
C LYS A 330 -3.30 60.49 13.31
N ASN A 331 -2.76 61.25 12.37
CA ASN A 331 -2.62 60.84 10.96
C ASN A 331 -1.14 60.61 10.65
N PHE A 332 -0.77 59.37 10.35
CA PHE A 332 0.62 59.00 10.03
C PHE A 332 0.65 57.91 8.96
N ASP A 333 1.83 57.66 8.40
CA ASP A 333 2.13 56.37 7.76
C ASP A 333 2.30 55.28 8.83
N VAL A 334 2.46 54.02 8.37
CA VAL A 334 2.59 52.86 9.27
C VAL A 334 3.79 53.00 10.21
N ASP A 335 4.94 53.46 9.70
CA ASP A 335 6.14 53.75 10.49
C ASP A 335 5.92 54.86 11.52
N GLY A 336 5.18 55.91 11.18
CA GLY A 336 4.84 56.99 12.10
C GLY A 336 3.89 56.54 13.21
N HIS A 337 2.95 55.63 12.92
CA HIS A 337 2.13 55.00 13.94
C HIS A 337 2.96 54.11 14.88
N LYS A 338 3.92 53.34 14.35
CA LYS A 338 4.90 52.58 15.14
C LYS A 338 5.67 53.49 16.09
N ALA A 339 6.29 54.54 15.55
CA ALA A 339 7.09 55.48 16.33
C ALA A 339 6.27 56.17 17.44
N ALA A 340 5.01 56.52 17.15
CA ALA A 340 4.12 57.12 18.14
C ALA A 340 3.79 56.15 19.29
N LEU A 341 3.47 54.89 18.99
CA LEU A 341 3.19 53.85 20.00
C LEU A 341 4.42 53.56 20.86
N LEU A 342 5.60 53.43 20.24
CA LEU A 342 6.85 53.23 20.96
C LEU A 342 7.18 54.43 21.86
N ALA A 343 6.99 55.67 21.39
CA ALA A 343 7.19 56.86 22.22
C ALA A 343 6.20 56.92 23.42
N ASP A 344 4.96 56.47 23.23
CA ASP A 344 3.98 56.37 24.30
C ASP A 344 4.35 55.28 25.33
N ILE A 345 5.01 54.19 24.91
CA ILE A 345 5.63 53.21 25.82
C ILE A 345 6.78 53.84 26.62
N GLU A 346 7.68 54.59 25.95
CA GLU A 346 8.82 55.24 26.60
C GLU A 346 8.43 56.27 27.65
N THR A 347 7.31 56.96 27.45
CA THR A 347 6.81 57.98 28.38
C THR A 347 6.06 57.39 29.58
N ASN A 348 5.59 56.13 29.49
CA ASN A 348 4.88 55.42 30.56
C ASN A 348 5.79 54.45 31.34
N VAL A 349 6.95 54.94 31.80
CA VAL A 349 7.99 54.13 32.48
C VAL A 349 7.47 53.36 33.69
N ASP A 350 6.49 53.91 34.43
CA ASP A 350 5.88 53.26 35.60
C ASP A 350 5.14 51.95 35.24
N ARG A 351 4.67 51.82 34.00
CA ARG A 351 3.96 50.63 33.49
C ARG A 351 4.87 49.74 32.66
N PHE A 352 5.80 50.33 31.92
CA PHE A 352 6.72 49.65 31.01
C PHE A 352 8.18 49.86 31.44
N SER A 353 8.69 48.95 32.27
CA SER A 353 10.09 48.95 32.72
C SER A 353 10.72 47.56 32.59
N GLY A 354 12.01 47.48 32.28
CA GLY A 354 12.75 46.22 32.20
C GLY A 354 12.14 45.26 31.16
N THR A 355 11.88 44.01 31.56
CA THR A 355 11.26 42.97 30.71
C THR A 355 9.91 43.40 30.14
N LYS A 356 9.11 44.16 30.90
CA LYS A 356 7.79 44.65 30.44
C LYS A 356 7.91 45.60 29.24
N LYS A 357 8.95 46.44 29.21
CA LYS A 357 9.22 47.33 28.07
C LYS A 357 9.60 46.50 26.84
N ARG A 358 10.52 45.55 26.97
CA ARG A 358 10.94 44.69 25.85
C ARG A 358 9.77 43.88 25.27
N LEU A 359 8.94 43.29 26.14
CA LEU A 359 7.69 42.63 25.71
C LEU A 359 6.79 43.59 24.94
N ALA A 360 6.63 44.83 25.42
CA ALA A 360 5.78 45.82 24.78
C ALA A 360 6.32 46.23 23.40
N ASP A 361 7.62 46.49 23.29
CA ASP A 361 8.28 46.88 22.05
C ASP A 361 8.13 45.78 20.98
N GLU A 362 8.39 44.52 21.34
CA GLU A 362 8.29 43.39 20.40
C GLU A 362 6.84 43.10 19.99
N ILE A 363 5.88 43.16 20.91
CA ILE A 363 4.45 42.98 20.59
C ILE A 363 3.95 44.10 19.67
N VAL A 364 4.38 45.35 19.90
CA VAL A 364 4.06 46.46 18.99
C VAL A 364 4.64 46.22 17.61
N ASP A 365 5.86 45.69 17.51
CA ASP A 365 6.46 45.33 16.22
C ASP A 365 5.60 44.29 15.47
N CYS A 366 5.08 43.26 16.15
CA CYS A 366 4.13 42.31 15.55
C CYS A 366 2.84 43.01 15.08
N PHE A 367 2.30 43.96 15.86
CA PHE A 367 1.08 44.68 15.48
C PHE A 367 1.29 45.53 14.23
N ILE A 368 2.46 46.16 14.09
CA ILE A 368 2.82 46.96 12.93
C ILE A 368 3.04 46.08 11.70
N GLN A 369 3.66 44.92 11.85
CA GLN A 369 3.80 43.96 10.74
C GLN A 369 2.42 43.49 10.21
N SER A 370 1.44 43.28 11.08
CA SER A 370 0.05 42.97 10.65
C SER A 370 -0.55 44.13 9.85
N LEU A 371 -0.32 45.39 10.26
CA LEU A 371 -0.76 46.58 9.53
C LEU A 371 -0.10 46.72 8.16
N ASP A 372 1.21 46.50 8.06
CA ASP A 372 1.94 46.55 6.78
C ASP A 372 1.43 45.53 5.76
N ARG A 373 0.87 44.41 6.22
CA ARG A 373 0.29 43.37 5.35
C ARG A 373 -1.08 43.79 4.79
N GLU A 374 -1.87 44.52 5.56
CA GLU A 374 -3.21 44.96 5.14
C GLU A 374 -3.18 46.25 4.29
N VAL A 375 -2.22 47.14 4.53
CA VAL A 375 -2.12 48.44 3.87
C VAL A 375 -1.14 48.37 2.71
N ILE A 376 -1.66 48.44 1.48
CA ILE A 376 -0.82 48.46 0.28
C ILE A 376 -0.46 49.91 -0.07
N GLY A 377 0.77 50.33 0.27
CA GLY A 377 1.33 51.62 -0.12
C GLY A 377 1.65 52.56 1.05
N SER A 378 2.27 53.71 0.76
CA SER A 378 2.69 54.71 1.76
C SER A 378 1.60 55.79 1.97
N GLU A 379 0.35 55.39 2.19
CA GLU A 379 -0.73 56.34 2.45
C GLU A 379 -0.78 56.72 3.93
N GLU A 380 -1.02 57.99 4.22
CA GLU A 380 -1.29 58.43 5.60
C GLU A 380 -2.68 57.95 6.02
N LEU A 381 -2.75 57.29 7.17
CA LEU A 381 -3.97 56.75 7.76
C LEU A 381 -4.23 57.44 9.08
N HIS A 382 -5.51 57.67 9.39
CA HIS A 382 -5.88 58.07 10.73
C HIS A 382 -5.87 56.87 11.67
N ALA A 383 -5.39 57.06 12.89
CA ALA A 383 -5.33 56.01 13.91
C ALA A 383 -6.70 55.34 14.19
N TRP A 384 -7.82 56.06 14.02
CA TRP A 384 -9.16 55.48 14.18
C TRP A 384 -9.56 54.54 13.04
N GLN A 385 -8.97 54.67 11.85
CA GLN A 385 -9.17 53.74 10.73
C GLN A 385 -8.49 52.39 11.00
N LEU A 386 -7.42 52.39 11.79
CA LEU A 386 -6.69 51.19 12.22
C LEU A 386 -7.37 50.43 13.36
N LYS A 387 -8.54 50.91 13.84
CA LYS A 387 -9.22 50.35 15.00
C LYS A 387 -9.45 48.84 14.85
N GLY A 388 -9.85 48.37 13.67
CA GLY A 388 -10.06 46.95 13.40
C GLY A 388 -8.79 46.14 13.66
N THR A 389 -7.76 46.38 12.85
CA THR A 389 -6.50 45.65 12.86
C THR A 389 -5.79 45.68 14.21
N LEU A 390 -5.66 46.87 14.83
CA LEU A 390 -5.02 47.01 16.14
C LEU A 390 -5.83 46.33 17.27
N SER A 391 -7.16 46.39 17.22
CA SER A 391 -7.99 45.68 18.22
C SER A 391 -7.87 44.15 18.04
N TYR A 392 -7.78 43.66 16.80
CA TYR A 392 -7.55 42.24 16.52
C TYR A 392 -6.20 41.77 17.04
N ALA A 393 -5.13 42.53 16.78
CA ALA A 393 -3.79 42.17 17.23
C ALA A 393 -3.70 42.11 18.77
N VAL A 394 -4.34 43.06 19.48
CA VAL A 394 -4.46 43.02 20.95
C VAL A 394 -5.28 41.82 21.43
N ALA A 395 -6.35 41.46 20.71
CA ALA A 395 -7.15 40.28 21.05
C ALA A 395 -6.32 38.99 20.95
N TYR A 396 -5.48 38.85 19.92
CA TYR A 396 -4.54 37.73 19.80
C TYR A 396 -3.48 37.75 20.90
N ALA A 397 -2.93 38.90 21.27
CA ALA A 397 -1.98 38.99 22.40
C ALA A 397 -2.60 38.55 23.74
N LYS A 398 -3.86 38.93 23.97
CA LYS A 398 -4.64 38.46 25.13
C LYS A 398 -4.88 36.95 25.06
N LYS A 399 -5.18 36.41 23.88
CA LYS A 399 -5.37 34.97 23.67
C LYS A 399 -4.10 34.18 23.97
N VAL A 400 -2.94 34.60 23.42
CA VAL A 400 -1.63 33.99 23.69
C VAL A 400 -1.36 33.97 25.20
N THR A 401 -1.53 35.12 25.87
CA THR A 401 -1.31 35.24 27.32
C THR A 401 -2.13 34.24 28.15
N GLN A 402 -3.36 33.90 27.71
CA GLN A 402 -4.24 32.99 28.44
C GLN A 402 -3.77 31.53 28.42
N TYR A 403 -3.23 31.06 27.30
CA TYR A 403 -2.81 29.65 27.18
C TYR A 403 -1.32 29.43 27.42
N PHE A 404 -0.47 30.44 27.17
CA PHE A 404 0.98 30.27 27.09
C PHE A 404 1.61 29.59 28.31
N SER A 405 1.29 30.03 29.54
CA SER A 405 1.85 29.41 30.76
C SER A 405 1.50 27.94 30.88
N LYS A 406 0.26 27.60 30.55
CA LYS A 406 -0.27 26.25 30.70
C LYS A 406 0.31 25.31 29.65
N GLU A 407 0.40 25.79 28.42
CA GLU A 407 1.02 25.03 27.33
C GLU A 407 2.53 24.89 27.52
N LEU A 408 3.22 25.89 28.08
CA LEU A 408 4.64 25.76 28.42
C LEU A 408 4.87 24.66 29.47
N ASP A 409 4.04 24.62 30.52
CA ASP A 409 4.11 23.54 31.53
C ASP A 409 3.83 22.16 30.89
N GLN A 410 2.83 22.05 30.02
CA GLN A 410 2.51 20.78 29.33
C GLN A 410 3.57 20.37 28.31
N TYR A 411 4.12 21.32 27.55
CA TYR A 411 5.22 21.10 26.63
C TYR A 411 6.41 20.48 27.35
N LEU A 412 6.82 21.06 28.49
CA LEU A 412 7.96 20.57 29.25
C LEU A 412 7.72 19.13 29.76
N VAL A 413 6.49 18.81 30.18
CA VAL A 413 6.11 17.46 30.63
C VAL A 413 6.08 16.45 29.47
N VAL A 414 5.44 16.81 28.36
CA VAL A 414 5.27 15.93 27.19
C VAL A 414 6.60 15.69 26.49
N SER A 415 7.37 16.75 26.22
CA SER A 415 8.66 16.65 25.54
C SER A 415 9.70 15.92 26.39
N ALA A 416 9.68 16.07 27.71
CA ALA A 416 10.50 15.27 28.62
C ALA A 416 10.19 13.77 28.51
N ALA A 417 8.91 13.41 28.63
CA ALA A 417 8.49 12.02 28.54
C ALA A 417 8.82 11.43 27.15
N ARG A 418 8.58 12.21 26.09
CA ARG A 418 8.86 11.82 24.71
C ARG A 418 10.36 11.56 24.53
N GLU A 419 11.22 12.54 24.80
CA GLU A 419 12.67 12.39 24.59
C GLU A 419 13.26 11.27 25.46
N ALA A 420 12.74 11.04 26.67
CA ALA A 420 13.13 9.93 27.52
C ALA A 420 12.86 8.57 26.86
N PHE A 421 11.67 8.36 26.28
CA PHE A 421 11.36 7.12 25.56
C PHE A 421 12.18 6.99 24.28
N PHE A 422 12.30 8.05 23.49
CA PHE A 422 13.02 8.02 22.22
C PHE A 422 14.52 7.81 22.41
N THR A 423 15.11 8.33 23.48
CA THR A 423 16.49 8.04 23.86
C THR A 423 16.65 6.56 24.21
N ALA A 424 15.78 6.03 25.07
CA ALA A 424 15.82 4.61 25.45
C ALA A 424 15.60 3.64 24.26
N LEU A 425 14.81 4.08 23.27
CA LEU A 425 14.55 3.35 22.02
C LEU A 425 15.75 3.43 21.06
N ARG A 426 16.39 4.59 20.92
CA ARG A 426 17.64 4.74 20.14
C ARG A 426 18.79 3.90 20.73
N GLU A 427 18.93 3.90 22.05
CA GLU A 427 19.91 3.05 22.75
C GLU A 427 19.63 1.57 22.47
N PHE A 428 18.36 1.15 22.50
CA PHE A 428 17.99 -0.22 22.15
C PHE A 428 18.40 -0.61 20.72
N ARG A 429 18.16 0.28 19.75
CA ARG A 429 18.59 0.06 18.37
C ARG A 429 20.10 -0.08 18.24
N GLN A 430 20.86 0.76 18.94
CA GLN A 430 22.33 0.68 18.94
C GLN A 430 22.83 -0.60 19.63
N GLU A 431 22.22 -1.01 20.75
CA GLU A 431 22.56 -2.26 21.45
C GLU A 431 22.37 -3.49 20.56
N ILE A 432 21.33 -3.51 19.72
CA ILE A 432 20.98 -4.67 18.89
C ILE A 432 21.74 -4.67 17.55
N LEU A 433 21.79 -3.54 16.83
CA LEU A 433 22.42 -3.45 15.50
C LEU A 433 23.95 -3.47 15.51
N THR A 434 24.59 -3.39 16.68
CA THR A 434 26.05 -3.52 16.80
C THR A 434 26.54 -4.97 16.69
N GLY A 435 25.63 -5.95 16.70
CA GLY A 435 25.93 -7.34 16.34
C GLY A 435 25.82 -7.61 14.84
N GLU A 436 26.55 -8.61 14.33
CA GLU A 436 26.29 -9.15 12.99
C GLU A 436 24.94 -9.86 12.99
N MET A 437 23.87 -9.16 12.58
CA MET A 437 22.54 -9.73 12.40
C MET A 437 22.33 -10.24 10.97
N GLU A 438 21.59 -11.32 10.82
CA GLU A 438 21.15 -11.81 9.51
C GLU A 438 20.15 -10.83 8.87
N SER A 439 20.02 -10.86 7.54
CA SER A 439 19.13 -9.96 6.79
C SER A 439 17.67 -10.09 7.22
N THR A 440 17.21 -11.32 7.50
CA THR A 440 15.87 -11.61 8.00
C THR A 440 15.63 -10.99 9.38
N ASP A 441 16.56 -11.19 10.32
CA ASP A 441 16.45 -10.63 11.67
C ASP A 441 16.52 -9.10 11.65
N THR A 442 17.33 -8.52 10.77
CA THR A 442 17.44 -7.07 10.59
C THR A 442 16.14 -6.47 10.07
N MET A 443 15.53 -7.08 9.05
CA MET A 443 14.26 -6.62 8.49
C MET A 443 13.13 -6.69 9.53
N LEU A 444 12.98 -7.84 10.20
CA LEU A 444 12.00 -8.00 11.28
C LEU A 444 12.23 -6.96 12.38
N PHE A 445 13.48 -6.80 12.84
CA PHE A 445 13.82 -5.80 13.85
C PHE A 445 13.41 -4.38 13.42
N GLU A 446 13.74 -3.96 12.21
CA GLU A 446 13.39 -2.63 11.71
C GLU A 446 11.87 -2.44 11.58
N LYS A 447 11.11 -3.47 11.19
CA LYS A 447 9.63 -3.43 11.16
C LYS A 447 9.04 -3.27 12.56
N PHE A 448 9.49 -4.10 13.52
CA PHE A 448 9.06 -3.97 14.92
C PHE A 448 9.48 -2.64 15.52
N TYR A 449 10.68 -2.16 15.22
CA TYR A 449 11.20 -0.88 15.69
C TYR A 449 10.36 0.28 15.17
N ALA A 450 10.10 0.31 13.86
CA ALA A 450 9.26 1.32 13.23
C ALA A 450 7.84 1.30 13.79
N GLU A 451 7.27 0.11 14.01
CA GLU A 451 5.93 -0.02 14.60
C GLU A 451 5.89 0.45 16.06
N VAL A 452 6.85 0.05 16.90
CA VAL A 452 6.93 0.53 18.29
C VAL A 452 7.14 2.04 18.35
N GLN A 453 7.96 2.59 17.45
CA GLN A 453 8.16 4.03 17.33
C GLN A 453 6.87 4.75 16.93
N SER A 454 6.15 4.19 15.96
CA SER A 454 4.86 4.69 15.46
C SER A 454 3.81 4.69 16.58
N GLN A 455 3.65 3.58 17.28
CA GLN A 455 2.70 3.44 18.39
C GLN A 455 3.04 4.35 19.57
N LEU A 456 4.33 4.55 19.86
CA LEU A 456 4.76 5.49 20.91
C LEU A 456 4.34 6.92 20.55
N ASN A 457 4.60 7.36 19.31
CA ASN A 457 4.11 8.66 18.82
C ASN A 457 2.58 8.73 18.90
N ALA A 458 1.88 7.70 18.45
CA ALA A 458 0.42 7.65 18.48
C ALA A 458 -0.13 7.80 19.91
N ALA A 459 0.49 7.14 20.89
CA ALA A 459 0.08 7.24 22.28
C ALA A 459 0.26 8.68 22.82
N PHE A 460 1.38 9.35 22.51
CA PHE A 460 1.60 10.75 22.88
C PHE A 460 0.60 11.69 22.20
N SER A 461 0.42 11.55 20.89
CA SER A 461 -0.53 12.34 20.11
C SER A 461 -1.95 12.15 20.59
N LYS A 462 -2.34 10.92 20.95
CA LYS A 462 -3.65 10.63 21.54
C LYS A 462 -3.86 11.34 22.86
N LYS A 463 -2.86 11.37 23.76
CA LYS A 463 -2.95 12.11 25.03
C LYS A 463 -3.01 13.62 24.81
N SER A 464 -2.28 14.13 23.83
CA SER A 464 -2.36 15.53 23.40
C SER A 464 -3.75 15.88 22.86
N TYR A 465 -4.30 15.03 21.98
CA TYR A 465 -5.65 15.15 21.43
C TYR A 465 -6.72 15.13 22.54
N GLU A 466 -6.63 14.18 23.48
CA GLU A 466 -7.52 14.09 24.65
C GLU A 466 -7.41 15.31 25.58
N GLY A 467 -6.41 16.18 25.41
CA GLY A 467 -6.23 17.40 26.19
C GLY A 467 -6.08 17.16 27.69
N THR A 468 -5.62 15.96 28.08
CA THR A 468 -5.46 15.59 29.48
C THR A 468 -4.18 16.21 30.02
N GLU A 469 -4.30 16.93 31.12
CA GLU A 469 -3.15 17.57 31.78
C GLU A 469 -2.50 16.60 32.76
N TYR A 470 -1.18 16.49 32.67
CA TYR A 470 -0.38 15.68 33.58
C TYR A 470 0.40 16.56 34.55
N SER A 471 0.54 16.06 35.78
CA SER A 471 1.23 16.78 36.84
C SER A 471 2.75 16.68 36.75
N ASP A 472 3.25 15.59 36.16
CA ASP A 472 4.66 15.28 36.00
C ASP A 472 4.87 14.31 34.80
N TYR A 473 6.06 14.34 34.21
CA TYR A 473 6.43 13.49 33.07
C TYR A 473 6.44 12.01 33.44
N THR A 474 6.77 11.65 34.68
CA THR A 474 6.77 10.24 35.14
C THR A 474 5.37 9.63 35.12
N GLN A 475 4.35 10.42 35.45
CA GLN A 475 2.94 10.03 35.38
C GLN A 475 2.51 9.78 33.94
N LEU A 476 2.90 10.66 33.02
CA LEU A 476 2.64 10.49 31.60
C LEU A 476 3.34 9.23 31.07
N MET A 477 4.61 9.02 31.41
CA MET A 477 5.36 7.83 31.00
C MET A 477 4.73 6.52 31.48
N ASP A 478 4.24 6.46 32.72
CA ASP A 478 3.56 5.26 33.23
C ASP A 478 2.28 4.95 32.44
N ILE A 479 1.49 5.97 32.13
CA ILE A 479 0.27 5.82 31.31
C ILE A 479 0.62 5.35 29.89
N ILE A 480 1.60 5.98 29.25
CA ILE A 480 2.06 5.61 27.90
C ILE A 480 2.62 4.19 27.89
N THR A 481 3.39 3.79 28.90
CA THR A 481 3.96 2.42 29.00
C THR A 481 2.84 1.38 29.08
N ARG A 482 1.81 1.62 29.89
CA ARG A 482 0.66 0.71 29.98
C ARG A 482 -0.09 0.60 28.65
N GLU A 483 -0.32 1.73 27.99
CA GLU A 483 -0.98 1.77 26.68
C GLU A 483 -0.14 1.03 25.62
N MET A 484 1.18 1.23 25.60
CA MET A 484 2.10 0.52 24.71
C MET A 484 2.07 -1.00 24.94
N ILE A 485 2.02 -1.47 26.20
CA ILE A 485 1.92 -2.90 26.50
C ILE A 485 0.60 -3.48 26.00
N GLU A 486 -0.50 -2.76 26.13
CA GLU A 486 -1.82 -3.20 25.65
C GLU A 486 -1.89 -3.21 24.13
N THR A 487 -1.37 -2.19 23.47
CA THR A 487 -1.37 -2.06 22.01
C THR A 487 -0.44 -3.09 21.37
N PHE A 488 0.79 -3.25 21.87
CA PHE A 488 1.78 -4.17 21.33
C PHE A 488 1.27 -5.63 21.32
N LYS A 489 0.54 -6.05 22.35
CA LYS A 489 -0.08 -7.39 22.43
C LYS A 489 -1.14 -7.67 21.35
N ARG A 490 -1.64 -6.64 20.67
CA ARG A 490 -2.68 -6.77 19.64
C ARG A 490 -2.11 -6.72 18.23
N ILE A 491 -0.81 -6.43 18.09
CA ILE A 491 -0.16 -6.32 16.79
C ILE A 491 0.08 -7.74 16.28
N ASP A 492 -0.47 -8.03 15.11
CA ASP A 492 -0.12 -9.21 14.35
C ASP A 492 0.98 -8.82 13.36
N VAL A 493 2.16 -9.39 13.55
CA VAL A 493 3.39 -9.04 12.83
C VAL A 493 3.29 -9.41 11.35
N TRP A 494 2.49 -10.43 11.03
CA TRP A 494 2.24 -10.82 9.64
C TRP A 494 1.51 -9.74 8.85
N ASN A 495 0.77 -8.85 9.52
CA ASN A 495 0.17 -7.69 8.87
C ASN A 495 1.19 -6.60 8.53
N LEU A 496 2.40 -6.63 9.12
CA LEU A 496 3.49 -5.68 8.84
C LEU A 496 4.39 -6.14 7.68
N ILE A 497 4.27 -7.42 7.27
CA ILE A 497 5.12 -8.06 6.27
C ILE A 497 4.34 -8.16 4.95
N SER A 498 4.79 -7.41 3.95
CA SER A 498 4.26 -7.48 2.59
C SER A 498 5.04 -8.50 1.74
N PHE A 499 4.47 -8.92 0.60
CA PHE A 499 5.23 -9.72 -0.37
C PHE A 499 6.49 -9.00 -0.87
N ALA A 500 6.44 -7.67 -0.99
CA ALA A 500 7.61 -6.88 -1.37
C ALA A 500 8.77 -7.05 -0.36
N ASP A 501 8.47 -7.10 0.94
CA ASP A 501 9.48 -7.32 1.99
C ASP A 501 10.13 -8.71 1.87
N VAL A 502 9.33 -9.74 1.58
CA VAL A 502 9.82 -11.12 1.36
C VAL A 502 10.63 -11.19 0.07
N ALA A 503 10.18 -10.52 -1.00
CA ALA A 503 10.90 -10.43 -2.26
C ALA A 503 12.24 -9.73 -2.08
N ASP A 504 12.33 -8.64 -1.32
CA ASP A 504 13.59 -7.94 -1.05
C ASP A 504 14.60 -8.80 -0.29
N ILE A 505 14.15 -9.59 0.69
CA ILE A 505 15.01 -10.57 1.36
C ILE A 505 15.50 -11.64 0.36
N ALA A 506 14.60 -12.15 -0.47
CA ALA A 506 14.97 -13.12 -1.51
C ALA A 506 15.97 -12.53 -2.50
N ARG A 507 15.82 -11.26 -2.91
CA ARG A 507 16.78 -10.55 -3.77
C ARG A 507 18.16 -10.48 -3.16
N LEU A 508 18.26 -10.09 -1.90
CA LEU A 508 19.53 -10.00 -1.18
C LEU A 508 20.22 -11.36 -1.08
N GLU A 509 19.46 -12.43 -0.85
CA GLU A 509 20.02 -13.79 -0.79
C GLU A 509 20.46 -14.29 -2.18
N ILE A 510 19.68 -14.00 -3.24
CA ILE A 510 20.06 -14.28 -4.63
C ILE A 510 21.37 -13.56 -4.96
N GLN A 511 21.49 -12.27 -4.64
CA GLN A 511 22.72 -11.50 -4.83
C GLN A 511 23.89 -12.12 -4.06
N LYS A 512 23.72 -12.40 -2.78
CA LYS A 512 24.76 -13.02 -1.96
C LYS A 512 25.24 -14.36 -2.52
N LYS A 513 24.34 -15.19 -3.05
CA LYS A 513 24.65 -16.53 -3.57
C LYS A 513 25.21 -16.52 -4.99
N TYR A 514 24.81 -15.56 -5.83
CA TYR A 514 25.05 -15.58 -7.28
C TYR A 514 25.86 -14.41 -7.85
N SER A 515 26.27 -13.43 -7.04
CA SER A 515 27.16 -12.34 -7.46
C SER A 515 28.62 -12.81 -7.62
N ILE A 516 29.28 -12.40 -8.71
CA ILE A 516 30.69 -12.74 -8.99
C ILE A 516 31.47 -11.44 -9.24
N PRO A 517 32.67 -11.19 -8.63
CA PRO A 517 33.45 -12.03 -7.72
C PRO A 517 33.23 -11.73 -6.21
N GLN A 518 32.32 -10.83 -5.88
CA GLN A 518 31.98 -10.40 -4.51
C GLN A 518 30.46 -10.30 -4.37
N PRO A 519 29.90 -10.33 -3.13
CA PRO A 519 28.45 -10.26 -2.87
C PRO A 519 27.74 -9.05 -3.48
N ASP A 520 28.47 -7.98 -3.81
CA ASP A 520 27.97 -6.75 -4.47
C ASP A 520 28.33 -6.66 -5.97
N GLY A 521 28.75 -7.76 -6.59
CA GLY A 521 29.09 -7.85 -8.02
C GLY A 521 27.88 -8.10 -8.93
N PRO A 522 28.05 -8.10 -10.27
CA PRO A 522 26.99 -8.50 -11.19
C PRO A 522 26.60 -9.98 -10.98
N LEU A 523 25.30 -10.27 -11.12
CA LEU A 523 24.76 -11.62 -11.06
C LEU A 523 25.27 -12.46 -12.23
N ASN A 524 25.52 -13.76 -11.98
CA ASN A 524 25.72 -14.72 -13.06
C ASN A 524 24.40 -15.04 -13.78
N GLU A 525 24.46 -15.74 -14.93
CA GLU A 525 23.28 -16.05 -15.77
C GLU A 525 22.16 -16.77 -14.99
N LYS A 526 22.50 -17.64 -14.03
CA LYS A 526 21.53 -18.32 -13.17
C LYS A 526 20.86 -17.37 -12.19
N GLY A 527 21.65 -16.52 -11.52
CA GLY A 527 21.15 -15.50 -10.61
C GLY A 527 20.23 -14.50 -11.31
N GLN A 528 20.57 -14.09 -12.53
CA GLN A 528 19.73 -13.21 -13.34
C GLN A 528 18.38 -13.88 -13.67
N ALA A 529 18.38 -15.15 -14.09
CA ALA A 529 17.15 -15.86 -14.41
C ALA A 529 16.22 -16.03 -13.20
N ILE A 530 16.77 -16.33 -12.01
CA ILE A 530 15.99 -16.43 -10.76
C ILE A 530 15.45 -15.05 -10.35
N MET A 531 16.26 -13.99 -10.51
CA MET A 531 15.86 -12.61 -10.23
C MET A 531 14.71 -12.15 -11.13
N ASP A 532 14.79 -12.46 -12.43
CA ASP A 532 13.74 -12.15 -13.40
C ASP A 532 12.44 -12.89 -13.07
N LEU A 533 12.52 -14.17 -12.65
CA LEU A 533 11.34 -14.91 -12.18
C LEU A 533 10.69 -14.25 -10.95
N LEU A 534 11.48 -13.87 -9.95
CA LEU A 534 10.96 -13.19 -8.75
C LEU A 534 10.28 -11.86 -9.10
N ASN A 535 10.88 -11.08 -10.01
CA ASN A 535 10.30 -9.81 -10.47
C ASN A 535 9.00 -10.03 -11.26
N ASN A 536 8.93 -11.06 -12.10
CA ASN A 536 7.70 -11.43 -12.81
C ASN A 536 6.59 -11.83 -11.84
N PHE A 537 6.90 -12.61 -10.79
CA PHE A 537 5.93 -12.92 -9.74
C PHE A 537 5.44 -11.65 -9.04
N GLN A 538 6.33 -10.72 -8.67
CA GLN A 538 5.92 -9.45 -8.07
C GLN A 538 5.00 -8.63 -8.97
N SER A 539 5.36 -8.49 -10.25
CA SER A 539 4.54 -7.80 -11.26
C SER A 539 3.16 -8.43 -11.38
N ASN A 540 3.08 -9.76 -11.37
CA ASN A 540 1.81 -10.48 -11.42
C ASN A 540 0.91 -10.16 -10.22
N VAL A 541 1.48 -10.00 -9.02
CA VAL A 541 0.74 -9.67 -7.78
C VAL A 541 0.20 -8.25 -7.82
N VAL A 542 1.08 -7.30 -8.15
CA VAL A 542 0.81 -5.87 -7.96
C VAL A 542 -0.05 -5.33 -9.09
N ASP A 543 0.15 -5.83 -10.32
CA ASP A 543 -0.45 -5.24 -11.51
C ASP A 543 -1.43 -6.21 -12.21
N VAL A 544 -1.01 -7.44 -12.51
CA VAL A 544 -1.79 -8.34 -13.38
C VAL A 544 -3.07 -8.84 -12.70
N ILE A 545 -2.97 -9.39 -11.50
CA ILE A 545 -4.10 -9.98 -10.76
C ILE A 545 -5.20 -8.95 -10.47
N PRO A 546 -4.90 -7.75 -9.91
CA PRO A 546 -5.91 -6.70 -9.75
C PRO A 546 -6.54 -6.28 -11.09
N ASN A 547 -5.74 -6.20 -12.16
CA ASN A 547 -6.25 -5.84 -13.49
C ASN A 547 -7.20 -6.90 -14.07
N VAL A 548 -6.95 -8.19 -13.85
CA VAL A 548 -7.86 -9.29 -14.22
C VAL A 548 -9.19 -9.12 -13.49
N ALA A 549 -9.14 -8.93 -12.17
CA ALA A 549 -10.33 -8.78 -11.33
C ALA A 549 -11.20 -7.59 -11.74
N ASP A 550 -10.58 -6.41 -11.92
CA ASP A 550 -11.28 -5.20 -12.36
C ASP A 550 -11.85 -5.35 -13.78
N THR A 551 -11.13 -6.02 -14.69
CA THR A 551 -11.62 -6.21 -16.07
C THR A 551 -12.83 -7.14 -16.12
N ILE A 552 -12.77 -8.29 -15.44
CA ILE A 552 -13.86 -9.28 -15.39
C ILE A 552 -15.14 -8.66 -14.81
N LEU A 553 -14.99 -7.88 -13.72
CA LEU A 553 -16.11 -7.23 -13.05
C LEU A 553 -16.46 -5.84 -13.60
N SER A 554 -15.79 -5.40 -14.66
CA SER A 554 -16.09 -4.10 -15.26
C SER A 554 -17.51 -4.06 -15.83
N LYS A 555 -18.19 -2.92 -15.66
CA LYS A 555 -19.54 -2.72 -16.21
C LYS A 555 -19.64 -3.02 -17.70
N GLN A 556 -18.59 -2.74 -18.47
CA GLN A 556 -18.58 -3.02 -19.90
C GLN A 556 -18.61 -4.51 -20.20
N PHE A 557 -17.86 -5.32 -19.45
CA PHE A 557 -17.88 -6.77 -19.58
C PHE A 557 -19.22 -7.36 -19.16
N ILE A 558 -19.70 -6.99 -17.97
CA ILE A 558 -20.97 -7.49 -17.43
C ILE A 558 -22.14 -7.14 -18.36
N ARG A 559 -22.19 -5.92 -18.91
CA ARG A 559 -23.22 -5.54 -19.90
C ARG A 559 -23.18 -6.39 -21.16
N LYS A 560 -22.00 -6.57 -21.75
CA LYS A 560 -21.82 -7.39 -22.95
C LYS A 560 -22.22 -8.85 -22.71
N MET A 561 -21.82 -9.41 -21.57
CA MET A 561 -22.13 -10.78 -21.19
C MET A 561 -23.65 -10.97 -21.04
N ILE A 562 -24.33 -10.09 -20.29
CA ILE A 562 -25.79 -10.13 -20.13
C ILE A 562 -26.52 -9.97 -21.47
N GLU A 563 -26.09 -9.02 -22.30
CA GLU A 563 -26.71 -8.79 -23.62
C GLU A 563 -26.60 -10.02 -24.53
N ARG A 564 -25.45 -10.70 -24.52
CA ARG A 564 -25.23 -11.92 -25.31
C ARG A 564 -26.00 -13.12 -24.82
N VAL A 565 -26.03 -13.36 -23.50
CA VAL A 565 -26.88 -14.41 -22.91
C VAL A 565 -28.34 -14.22 -23.34
N ASN A 566 -28.85 -12.99 -23.28
CA ASN A 566 -30.21 -12.65 -23.68
C ASN A 566 -30.46 -12.80 -25.20
N SER A 567 -29.48 -12.50 -26.06
CA SER A 567 -29.66 -12.54 -27.52
C SER A 567 -29.35 -13.91 -28.15
N GLU A 568 -28.39 -14.65 -27.61
CA GLU A 568 -27.84 -15.89 -28.19
C GLU A 568 -28.30 -17.15 -27.45
N GLY A 569 -28.87 -17.02 -26.24
CA GLY A 569 -29.38 -18.14 -25.43
C GLY A 569 -28.29 -19.04 -24.87
N THR A 570 -27.08 -18.51 -24.69
CA THR A 570 -25.91 -19.18 -24.09
C THR A 570 -25.90 -19.05 -22.57
N THR A 571 -25.06 -19.84 -21.87
CA THR A 571 -24.91 -19.74 -20.41
C THR A 571 -23.95 -18.60 -20.04
N LEU A 572 -24.15 -17.98 -18.88
CA LEU A 572 -23.26 -16.92 -18.37
C LEU A 572 -21.79 -17.35 -18.30
N VAL A 573 -21.52 -18.60 -17.90
CA VAL A 573 -20.17 -19.15 -17.78
C VAL A 573 -19.48 -19.24 -19.15
N ALA A 574 -20.21 -19.68 -20.19
CA ALA A 574 -19.68 -19.75 -21.54
C ALA A 574 -19.40 -18.34 -22.12
N GLU A 575 -20.29 -17.38 -21.84
CA GLU A 575 -20.06 -15.99 -22.25
C GLU A 575 -18.91 -15.32 -21.48
N LEU A 576 -18.68 -15.67 -20.22
CA LEU A 576 -17.52 -15.22 -19.46
C LEU A 576 -16.22 -15.70 -20.11
N ALA A 577 -16.13 -16.99 -20.45
CA ALA A 577 -14.97 -17.55 -21.16
C ALA A 577 -14.74 -16.84 -22.51
N ASN A 578 -15.79 -16.70 -23.32
CA ASN A 578 -15.73 -16.00 -24.61
C ASN A 578 -15.32 -14.52 -24.46
N ALA A 579 -15.78 -13.85 -23.40
CA ALA A 579 -15.45 -12.46 -23.14
C ALA A 579 -13.96 -12.31 -22.77
N VAL A 580 -13.42 -13.20 -21.95
CA VAL A 580 -11.99 -13.23 -21.59
C VAL A 580 -11.12 -13.53 -22.82
N GLU A 581 -11.52 -14.46 -23.68
CA GLU A 581 -10.79 -14.76 -24.92
C GLU A 581 -10.80 -13.62 -25.94
N SER A 582 -11.87 -12.83 -25.95
CA SER A 582 -12.02 -11.66 -26.84
C SER A 582 -11.53 -10.34 -26.23
N ALA A 583 -10.86 -10.40 -25.07
CA ALA A 583 -10.37 -9.25 -24.32
C ALA A 583 -9.12 -8.58 -24.94
N GLY A 584 -9.22 -8.04 -26.16
CA GLY A 584 -8.23 -7.11 -26.76
C GLY A 584 -6.74 -7.51 -26.70
N GLU A 585 -5.85 -6.53 -26.82
CA GLU A 585 -4.39 -6.70 -26.64
C GLU A 585 -4.03 -6.69 -25.14
N LYS A 586 -4.17 -7.85 -24.48
CA LYS A 586 -3.69 -8.08 -23.10
C LYS A 586 -2.40 -8.93 -23.12
N SER A 587 -1.58 -8.83 -22.07
CA SER A 587 -0.36 -9.64 -21.96
C SER A 587 -0.68 -11.14 -21.84
N GLU A 588 0.29 -11.99 -22.20
CA GLU A 588 0.14 -13.45 -22.07
C GLU A 588 -0.10 -13.87 -20.62
N ASP A 589 0.60 -13.24 -19.66
CA ASP A 589 0.41 -13.48 -18.22
C ASP A 589 -1.02 -13.14 -17.76
N TRP A 590 -1.58 -12.03 -18.26
CA TRP A 590 -2.96 -11.64 -17.97
C TRP A 590 -3.95 -12.66 -18.53
N GLN A 591 -3.76 -13.13 -19.77
CA GLN A 591 -4.66 -14.10 -20.40
C GLN A 591 -4.61 -15.45 -19.68
N LYS A 592 -3.40 -15.91 -19.30
CA LYS A 592 -3.21 -17.14 -18.53
C LYS A 592 -3.93 -17.05 -17.18
N GLU A 593 -3.79 -15.93 -16.48
CA GLU A 593 -4.44 -15.71 -15.19
C GLU A 593 -5.96 -15.66 -15.33
N ALA A 594 -6.47 -14.88 -16.28
CA ALA A 594 -7.91 -14.75 -16.50
C ALA A 594 -8.56 -16.10 -16.86
N ARG A 595 -7.90 -16.94 -17.68
CA ARG A 595 -8.41 -18.29 -18.00
C ARG A 595 -8.47 -19.19 -16.77
N SER A 596 -7.42 -19.20 -15.95
CA SER A 596 -7.38 -19.96 -14.70
C SER A 596 -8.56 -19.59 -13.78
N TRP A 597 -8.91 -18.30 -13.71
CA TRP A 597 -10.04 -17.84 -12.90
C TRP A 597 -11.39 -18.26 -13.48
N VAL A 598 -11.55 -18.25 -14.80
CA VAL A 598 -12.75 -18.73 -15.48
C VAL A 598 -12.93 -20.24 -15.26
N GLU A 599 -11.86 -21.02 -15.40
CA GLU A 599 -11.88 -22.48 -15.16
C GLU A 599 -12.24 -22.79 -13.70
N GLY A 600 -11.60 -22.12 -12.73
CA GLY A 600 -11.92 -22.30 -11.32
C GLY A 600 -13.35 -21.87 -10.95
N PHE A 601 -13.89 -20.84 -11.62
CA PHE A 601 -15.28 -20.45 -11.46
C PHE A 601 -16.24 -21.48 -12.08
N GLU A 602 -15.95 -22.00 -13.27
CA GLU A 602 -16.74 -23.04 -13.92
C GLU A 602 -16.82 -24.32 -13.07
N GLU A 603 -15.73 -24.71 -12.41
CA GLU A 603 -15.70 -25.87 -11.50
C GLU A 603 -16.51 -25.68 -10.21
N SER A 604 -16.66 -24.43 -9.75
CA SER A 604 -17.30 -24.12 -8.46
C SER A 604 -18.79 -23.77 -8.58
N VAL A 605 -19.26 -23.40 -9.77
CA VAL A 605 -20.62 -22.88 -9.95
C VAL A 605 -21.68 -24.00 -10.07
N ASP A 606 -22.81 -23.81 -9.40
CA ASP A 606 -23.97 -24.71 -9.53
C ASP A 606 -24.87 -24.26 -10.68
N SER A 607 -24.83 -25.00 -11.79
CA SER A 607 -25.65 -24.77 -12.99
C SER A 607 -27.17 -24.79 -12.78
N SER A 608 -27.66 -25.20 -11.60
CA SER A 608 -29.09 -25.15 -11.24
C SER A 608 -29.56 -23.80 -10.70
N LYS A 609 -28.63 -22.89 -10.37
CA LYS A 609 -28.90 -21.53 -9.90
C LYS A 609 -29.41 -20.64 -11.03
N SER A 610 -30.13 -19.58 -10.66
CA SER A 610 -30.55 -18.55 -11.60
C SER A 610 -29.37 -17.70 -12.08
N ASP A 611 -29.48 -17.07 -13.25
CA ASP A 611 -28.42 -16.22 -13.81
C ASP A 611 -27.98 -15.09 -12.86
N SER A 612 -28.90 -14.57 -12.05
CA SER A 612 -28.57 -13.53 -11.06
C SER A 612 -27.82 -14.08 -9.85
N GLU A 613 -28.10 -15.30 -9.43
CA GLU A 613 -27.32 -15.98 -8.39
C GLU A 613 -25.92 -16.33 -8.91
N ILE A 614 -25.81 -16.78 -10.17
CA ILE A 614 -24.52 -17.04 -10.82
C ILE A 614 -23.66 -15.77 -10.91
N LEU A 615 -24.27 -14.61 -11.22
CA LEU A 615 -23.55 -13.33 -11.21
C LEU A 615 -23.13 -12.88 -9.80
N LEU A 616 -23.91 -13.20 -8.75
CA LEU A 616 -23.47 -12.97 -7.37
C LEU A 616 -22.30 -13.88 -7.01
N ASP A 617 -22.40 -15.17 -7.33
CA ASP A 617 -21.32 -16.14 -7.09
C ASP A 617 -20.03 -15.69 -7.79
N LEU A 618 -20.11 -15.17 -9.02
CA LEU A 618 -18.95 -14.63 -9.76
C LEU A 618 -18.32 -13.43 -9.03
N LEU A 619 -19.15 -12.50 -8.52
CA LEU A 619 -18.65 -11.35 -7.76
C LEU A 619 -17.96 -11.79 -6.48
N GLU A 620 -18.59 -12.68 -5.71
CA GLU A 620 -18.03 -13.21 -4.46
C GLU A 620 -16.72 -13.95 -4.73
N PHE A 621 -16.70 -14.82 -5.74
CA PHE A 621 -15.52 -15.59 -6.16
C PHE A 621 -14.34 -14.67 -6.50
N VAL A 622 -14.54 -13.67 -7.37
CA VAL A 622 -13.46 -12.77 -7.78
C VAL A 622 -12.93 -11.94 -6.60
N HIS A 623 -13.81 -11.44 -5.73
CA HIS A 623 -13.39 -10.66 -4.55
C HIS A 623 -12.68 -11.50 -3.49
N GLU A 624 -13.04 -12.77 -3.35
CA GLU A 624 -12.39 -13.71 -2.44
C GLU A 624 -11.01 -14.12 -2.96
N LEU A 625 -10.93 -14.47 -4.26
CA LEU A 625 -9.69 -14.90 -4.91
C LEU A 625 -8.64 -13.78 -4.93
N LEU A 626 -9.05 -12.53 -5.21
CA LEU A 626 -8.17 -11.36 -5.09
C LEU A 626 -7.64 -11.19 -3.66
N GLY A 627 -8.50 -11.35 -2.65
CA GLY A 627 -8.10 -11.24 -1.24
C GLY A 627 -7.09 -12.30 -0.81
N GLN A 628 -7.17 -13.50 -1.38
CA GLN A 628 -6.23 -14.59 -1.11
C GLN A 628 -4.91 -14.40 -1.87
N ALA A 629 -4.98 -14.03 -3.15
CA ALA A 629 -3.85 -14.03 -4.08
C ALA A 629 -2.76 -12.97 -3.78
N VAL A 630 -3.10 -11.88 -3.10
CA VAL A 630 -2.16 -10.75 -2.84
C VAL A 630 -1.31 -10.97 -1.57
N SER A 631 -1.59 -12.02 -0.79
CA SER A 631 -0.81 -12.33 0.43
C SER A 631 0.57 -12.93 0.13
N ALA A 632 1.55 -12.67 1.01
CA ALA A 632 2.90 -13.23 0.87
C ALA A 632 2.92 -14.78 0.88
N SER A 633 2.03 -15.40 1.67
CA SER A 633 1.88 -16.85 1.75
C SER A 633 1.29 -17.45 0.47
N ALA A 634 0.24 -16.85 -0.09
CA ALA A 634 -0.39 -17.35 -1.32
C ALA A 634 0.58 -17.31 -2.50
N MET A 635 1.50 -16.34 -2.51
CA MET A 635 2.50 -16.23 -3.56
C MET A 635 3.61 -17.27 -3.45
N ALA A 636 4.07 -17.58 -2.24
CA ALA A 636 4.94 -18.74 -2.06
C ALA A 636 4.24 -20.04 -2.51
N ASP A 637 2.98 -20.22 -2.12
CA ASP A 637 2.15 -21.36 -2.56
C ASP A 637 2.01 -21.44 -4.08
N ARG A 638 1.92 -20.29 -4.75
CA ARG A 638 1.89 -20.22 -6.22
C ARG A 638 3.21 -20.62 -6.86
N VAL A 639 4.34 -20.09 -6.36
CA VAL A 639 5.69 -20.49 -6.84
C VAL A 639 5.89 -21.99 -6.67
N LYS A 640 5.41 -22.55 -5.54
CA LYS A 640 5.42 -24.00 -5.32
C LYS A 640 4.55 -24.76 -6.30
N SER A 641 3.31 -24.33 -6.51
CA SER A 641 2.41 -24.99 -7.47
C SER A 641 3.03 -25.04 -8.87
N GLU A 642 3.66 -23.95 -9.33
CA GLU A 642 4.33 -23.92 -10.62
C GLU A 642 5.59 -24.80 -10.67
N ALA A 643 6.37 -24.84 -9.60
CA ALA A 643 7.52 -25.74 -9.48
C ALA A 643 7.08 -27.22 -9.47
N ASP A 644 6.07 -27.56 -8.69
CA ASP A 644 5.54 -28.91 -8.53
C ASP A 644 4.90 -29.41 -9.85
N ALA A 645 4.22 -28.53 -10.60
CA ALA A 645 3.67 -28.85 -11.91
C ALA A 645 4.77 -29.17 -12.94
N LYS A 646 5.83 -28.36 -13.01
CA LYS A 646 6.98 -28.65 -13.89
C LYS A 646 7.72 -29.92 -13.46
N GLU A 647 7.83 -30.17 -12.16
CA GLU A 647 8.44 -31.40 -11.63
C GLU A 647 7.60 -32.64 -12.00
N ALA A 648 6.27 -32.53 -11.97
CA ALA A 648 5.37 -33.60 -12.36
C ALA A 648 5.50 -33.96 -13.86
N ILE A 649 5.64 -32.96 -14.74
CA ILE A 649 5.87 -33.18 -16.18
C ILE A 649 7.18 -33.95 -16.38
N TYR A 650 8.28 -33.51 -15.75
CA TYR A 650 9.55 -34.21 -15.85
C TYR A 650 9.50 -35.65 -15.30
N LYS A 651 8.81 -35.87 -14.16
CA LYS A 651 8.63 -37.22 -13.61
C LYS A 651 7.83 -38.13 -14.53
N ALA A 652 6.84 -37.60 -15.25
CA ALA A 652 6.08 -38.36 -16.23
C ALA A 652 6.96 -38.76 -17.42
N GLU A 653 7.73 -37.83 -17.99
CA GLU A 653 8.68 -38.10 -19.08
C GLU A 653 9.75 -39.12 -18.66
N PHE A 654 10.28 -38.99 -17.44
CA PHE A 654 11.25 -39.93 -16.90
C PHE A 654 10.66 -41.33 -16.70
N ALA A 655 9.42 -41.44 -16.22
CA ALA A 655 8.74 -42.72 -16.05
C ALA A 655 8.46 -43.41 -17.39
N GLU A 656 8.09 -42.66 -18.43
CA GLU A 656 7.94 -43.19 -19.80
C GLU A 656 9.28 -43.70 -20.35
N TRP A 657 10.36 -42.93 -20.16
CA TRP A 657 11.71 -43.35 -20.54
C TRP A 657 12.16 -44.61 -19.80
N GLU A 658 11.93 -44.69 -18.48
CA GLU A 658 12.28 -45.87 -17.67
C GLU A 658 11.52 -47.13 -18.15
N ALA A 659 10.25 -46.97 -18.51
CA ALA A 659 9.45 -48.05 -19.09
C ALA A 659 10.01 -48.50 -20.46
N GLU A 660 10.36 -47.56 -21.34
CA GLU A 660 10.96 -47.86 -22.64
C GLU A 660 12.32 -48.58 -22.49
N CYS A 661 13.18 -48.09 -21.60
CA CYS A 661 14.46 -48.73 -21.30
C CYS A 661 14.27 -50.15 -20.76
N LYS A 662 13.27 -50.38 -19.92
CA LYS A 662 12.95 -51.71 -19.39
C LYS A 662 12.47 -52.66 -20.48
N ASP A 663 11.68 -52.19 -21.42
CA ASP A 663 11.23 -52.98 -22.57
C ASP A 663 12.39 -53.33 -23.51
N ILE A 664 13.27 -52.36 -23.79
CA ILE A 664 14.52 -52.58 -24.55
C ILE A 664 15.40 -53.62 -23.85
N GLU A 665 15.54 -53.54 -22.52
CA GLU A 665 16.35 -54.49 -21.75
C GLU A 665 15.76 -55.90 -21.75
N ASN A 666 14.43 -56.05 -21.66
CA ASN A 666 13.75 -57.34 -21.78
C ASN A 666 13.98 -57.98 -23.16
N GLU A 667 13.94 -57.18 -24.23
CA GLU A 667 14.23 -57.65 -25.58
C GLU A 667 15.71 -58.03 -25.74
N ASN A 668 16.63 -57.22 -25.20
CA ASN A 668 18.06 -57.47 -25.21
C ASN A 668 18.41 -58.75 -24.42
N GLU A 669 17.73 -59.04 -23.32
CA GLU A 669 17.90 -60.31 -22.60
C GLU A 669 17.52 -61.51 -23.49
N GLY A 670 16.45 -61.40 -24.29
CA GLY A 670 16.06 -62.39 -25.28
C GLY A 670 17.11 -62.58 -26.38
N ILE A 671 17.67 -61.48 -26.89
CA ILE A 671 18.77 -61.47 -27.88
C ILE A 671 20.01 -62.16 -27.30
N ARG A 672 20.41 -61.81 -26.07
CA ARG A 672 21.56 -62.42 -25.38
C ARG A 672 21.39 -63.93 -25.20
N LYS A 673 20.19 -64.40 -24.84
CA LYS A 673 19.89 -65.84 -24.72
C LYS A 673 19.99 -66.57 -26.07
N ARG A 674 19.42 -66.01 -27.15
CA ARG A 674 19.49 -66.61 -28.49
C ARG A 674 20.92 -66.65 -29.04
N ASN A 675 21.70 -65.60 -28.82
CA ASN A 675 23.11 -65.57 -29.20
C ASN A 675 23.94 -66.59 -28.40
N LEU A 676 23.66 -66.76 -27.10
CA LEU A 676 24.29 -67.78 -26.27
C LEU A 676 23.91 -69.21 -26.71
N GLU A 677 22.65 -69.46 -27.06
CA GLU A 677 22.19 -70.75 -27.60
C GLU A 677 22.91 -71.08 -28.92
N ARG A 678 23.08 -70.09 -29.80
CA ARG A 678 23.87 -70.24 -31.03
C ARG A 678 25.32 -70.64 -30.73
N GLU A 679 25.97 -69.98 -29.77
CA GLU A 679 27.34 -70.32 -29.37
C GLU A 679 27.44 -71.74 -28.79
N ASN A 680 26.46 -72.14 -27.99
CA ASN A 680 26.36 -73.50 -27.46
C ASN A 680 26.21 -74.53 -28.59
N LEU A 681 25.35 -74.27 -29.58
CA LEU A 681 25.15 -75.16 -30.74
C LEU A 681 26.43 -75.28 -31.59
N ILE A 682 27.18 -74.19 -31.78
CA ILE A 682 28.48 -74.23 -32.46
C ILE A 682 29.49 -75.06 -31.66
N THR A 683 29.50 -74.90 -30.35
CA THR A 683 30.38 -75.65 -29.44
C THR A 683 30.05 -77.15 -29.44
N GLU A 684 28.76 -77.52 -29.40
CA GLU A 684 28.31 -78.91 -29.48
C GLU A 684 28.62 -79.54 -30.84
N ALA A 685 28.40 -78.83 -31.94
CA ALA A 685 28.75 -79.29 -33.28
C ALA A 685 30.27 -79.52 -33.45
N THR A 686 31.08 -78.68 -32.81
CA THR A 686 32.55 -78.81 -32.77
C THR A 686 32.96 -80.07 -32.00
N ARG A 687 32.38 -80.27 -30.81
CA ARG A 687 32.64 -81.48 -29.99
C ARG A 687 32.20 -82.77 -30.69
N HIS A 688 31.06 -82.75 -31.38
CA HIS A 688 30.58 -83.88 -32.17
C HIS A 688 31.55 -84.20 -33.32
N PHE A 689 32.01 -83.18 -34.04
CA PHE A 689 32.99 -83.34 -35.11
C PHE A 689 34.33 -83.90 -34.60
N GLU A 690 34.84 -83.43 -33.47
CA GLU A 690 36.06 -83.97 -32.84
C GLU A 690 35.92 -85.45 -32.47
N THR A 691 34.76 -85.83 -31.90
CA THR A 691 34.46 -87.21 -31.53
C THR A 691 34.36 -88.12 -32.76
N GLU A 692 33.67 -87.65 -33.80
CA GLU A 692 33.54 -88.35 -35.08
C GLU A 692 34.90 -88.50 -35.78
N THR A 693 35.73 -87.46 -35.76
CA THR A 693 37.09 -87.49 -36.36
C THR A 693 37.98 -88.47 -35.62
N ALA A 694 37.95 -88.49 -34.28
CA ALA A 694 38.69 -89.47 -33.49
C ALA A 694 38.21 -90.90 -33.75
N SER A 695 36.90 -91.11 -33.98
CA SER A 695 36.35 -92.41 -34.34
C SER A 695 36.76 -92.86 -35.75
N TYR A 696 36.77 -91.93 -36.70
CA TYR A 696 37.25 -92.14 -38.07
C TYR A 696 38.74 -92.47 -38.10
N GLU A 697 39.58 -91.75 -37.35
CA GLU A 697 41.02 -92.04 -37.26
C GLU A 697 41.29 -93.42 -36.65
N ARG A 698 40.50 -93.84 -35.65
CA ARG A 698 40.59 -95.19 -35.07
C ARG A 698 40.19 -96.25 -36.09
N ALA A 699 39.08 -96.06 -36.80
CA ALA A 699 38.63 -96.96 -37.87
C ALA A 699 39.59 -97.00 -39.06
N LEU A 700 40.26 -95.89 -39.38
CA LEU A 700 41.27 -95.79 -40.43
C LEU A 700 42.53 -96.58 -40.06
N ARG A 701 42.97 -96.53 -38.80
CA ARG A 701 44.08 -97.38 -38.32
C ARG A 701 43.71 -98.86 -38.38
N GLU A 702 42.51 -99.25 -37.94
CA GLU A 702 42.04 -100.64 -38.05
C GLU A 702 41.92 -101.11 -39.51
N TYR A 703 41.52 -100.22 -40.43
CA TYR A 703 41.50 -100.47 -41.86
C TYR A 703 42.90 -100.69 -42.44
N GLN A 704 43.87 -99.84 -42.06
CA GLN A 704 45.28 -99.96 -42.46
C GLN A 704 45.91 -101.25 -41.93
N ASP A 705 45.69 -101.60 -40.66
CA ASP A 705 46.18 -102.84 -40.05
C ASP A 705 45.62 -104.09 -40.74
N LYS A 706 44.32 -104.09 -41.10
CA LYS A 706 43.69 -105.21 -41.85
C LYS A 706 44.20 -105.30 -43.29
N LEU A 707 44.54 -104.18 -43.93
CA LEU A 707 45.18 -104.13 -45.25
C LEU A 707 46.60 -104.70 -45.21
N GLU A 708 47.35 -104.43 -44.14
CA GLU A 708 48.71 -104.93 -43.95
C GLU A 708 48.71 -106.43 -43.60
N GLN A 709 47.77 -106.91 -42.78
CA GLN A 709 47.55 -108.34 -42.56
C GLN A 709 47.20 -109.09 -43.86
N ARG A 710 46.42 -108.48 -44.76
CA ARG A 710 46.14 -109.04 -46.10
C ARG A 710 47.40 -109.13 -46.94
N ARG A 711 48.27 -108.13 -46.88
CA ARG A 711 49.55 -108.10 -47.63
C ARG A 711 50.50 -109.21 -47.15
N VAL A 712 50.62 -109.39 -45.83
CA VAL A 712 51.40 -110.48 -45.22
C VAL A 712 50.83 -111.87 -45.56
N ALA A 713 49.51 -112.02 -45.64
CA ALA A 713 48.87 -113.28 -46.05
C ALA A 713 49.01 -113.58 -47.56
N MET A 714 49.17 -112.55 -48.41
CA MET A 714 49.44 -112.73 -49.84
C MET A 714 50.92 -113.05 -50.13
N ASP A 715 51.86 -112.57 -49.31
CA ASP A 715 53.31 -112.81 -49.49
C ASP A 715 53.79 -114.17 -48.96
N ALA A 716 53.00 -114.89 -48.15
CA ALA A 716 53.35 -116.19 -47.56
C ALA A 716 52.95 -117.43 -48.39
N ALA A 717 52.37 -117.26 -49.58
CA ALA A 717 51.88 -118.36 -50.43
C ALA A 717 52.97 -118.88 -51.39
N ILE A 718 53.77 -119.87 -50.96
CA ILE A 718 54.67 -120.67 -51.83
C ILE A 718 53.95 -121.97 -52.22
N PRO A 719 54.02 -122.46 -53.48
CA PRO A 719 53.23 -123.61 -53.95
C PRO A 719 53.77 -124.94 -53.41
N ASP A 720 52.89 -125.84 -52.96
CA ASP A 720 53.21 -127.23 -52.61
C ASP A 720 52.59 -128.22 -53.64
N GLU A 721 53.15 -129.42 -53.74
CA GLU A 721 53.08 -130.41 -54.85
C GLU A 721 51.67 -130.98 -55.21
N THR A 722 50.58 -130.31 -54.80
CA THR A 722 49.19 -130.70 -55.12
C THR A 722 48.37 -129.64 -55.85
N GLY A 723 48.97 -128.49 -56.23
CA GLY A 723 48.35 -127.52 -57.13
C GLY A 723 47.11 -126.79 -56.58
N TYR A 724 46.95 -126.70 -55.25
CA TYR A 724 45.86 -125.98 -54.60
C TYR A 724 46.32 -124.60 -54.09
N VAL A 725 45.60 -123.53 -54.45
CA VAL A 725 45.85 -122.15 -53.98
C VAL A 725 44.67 -121.72 -53.08
N PRO A 726 44.89 -121.35 -51.80
CA PRO A 726 43.83 -120.79 -50.96
C PRO A 726 43.38 -119.41 -51.46
N GLN A 727 42.06 -119.15 -51.50
CA GLN A 727 41.53 -117.83 -51.82
C GLN A 727 41.79 -116.82 -50.68
N PRO A 728 42.23 -115.58 -50.98
CA PRO A 728 42.44 -114.55 -49.97
C PRO A 728 41.10 -114.05 -49.38
N PRO A 729 41.06 -113.62 -48.11
CA PRO A 729 39.87 -113.03 -47.49
C PRO A 729 39.42 -111.72 -48.17
N PRO A 730 38.13 -111.35 -48.07
CA PRO A 730 37.58 -110.16 -48.72
C PRO A 730 38.26 -108.87 -48.23
N ALA A 731 38.39 -107.87 -49.12
CA ALA A 731 39.01 -106.59 -48.80
C ALA A 731 38.21 -105.86 -47.71
N PRO A 732 38.88 -105.23 -46.71
CA PRO A 732 38.19 -104.40 -45.73
C PRO A 732 37.57 -103.16 -46.42
N LEU A 733 36.46 -102.66 -45.87
CA LEU A 733 35.78 -101.44 -46.34
C LEU A 733 36.49 -100.19 -45.80
N GLU A 734 36.71 -99.21 -46.65
CA GLU A 734 37.31 -97.92 -46.26
C GLU A 734 36.30 -97.14 -45.39
N PRO A 735 36.71 -96.59 -44.23
CA PRO A 735 35.82 -95.80 -43.39
C PRO A 735 35.43 -94.49 -44.07
N GLU A 736 34.18 -94.06 -43.88
CA GLU A 736 33.67 -92.79 -44.42
C GLU A 736 34.18 -91.59 -43.60
N ARG A 737 34.63 -90.54 -44.29
CA ARG A 737 35.10 -89.31 -43.64
C ARG A 737 33.93 -88.48 -43.09
N PRO A 738 34.05 -87.92 -41.87
CA PRO A 738 33.05 -87.00 -41.35
C PRO A 738 32.97 -85.73 -42.19
N LEU A 739 31.77 -85.14 -42.26
CA LEU A 739 31.52 -83.87 -42.95
C LEU A 739 32.35 -82.72 -42.34
N PRO A 740 32.89 -81.78 -43.16
CA PRO A 740 33.72 -80.68 -42.65
C PRO A 740 32.99 -79.82 -41.62
N LEU A 741 33.68 -79.47 -40.52
CA LEU A 741 33.15 -78.63 -39.45
C LEU A 741 32.60 -77.29 -39.98
N ASP A 742 33.31 -76.67 -40.93
CA ASP A 742 32.92 -75.38 -41.52
C ASP A 742 31.53 -75.41 -42.14
N SER A 743 31.17 -76.51 -42.82
CA SER A 743 29.84 -76.69 -43.43
C SER A 743 28.72 -76.76 -42.38
N ARG A 744 29.03 -77.28 -41.18
CA ARG A 744 28.08 -77.39 -40.05
C ARG A 744 27.94 -76.04 -39.35
N ILE A 745 29.05 -75.32 -39.15
CA ILE A 745 29.04 -73.97 -38.57
C ILE A 745 28.31 -72.99 -39.50
N GLU A 746 28.50 -73.08 -40.81
CA GLU A 746 27.76 -72.26 -41.78
C GLU A 746 26.26 -72.56 -41.77
N ALA A 747 25.87 -73.83 -41.63
CA ALA A 747 24.46 -74.21 -41.50
C ALA A 747 23.82 -73.64 -40.23
N ILE A 748 24.52 -73.72 -39.09
CA ILE A 748 24.07 -73.15 -37.81
C ILE A 748 24.02 -71.62 -37.89
N THR A 749 25.02 -70.98 -38.50
CA THR A 749 25.07 -69.52 -38.63
C THR A 749 24.00 -68.99 -39.60
N ARG A 750 23.60 -69.79 -40.60
CA ARG A 750 22.50 -69.44 -41.52
C ARG A 750 21.12 -69.66 -40.86
N ALA A 751 20.98 -70.65 -39.98
CA ALA A 751 19.74 -70.92 -39.25
C ALA A 751 19.55 -70.02 -38.02
N HIS A 752 20.64 -69.60 -37.38
CA HIS A 752 20.70 -68.73 -36.22
C HIS A 752 21.67 -67.58 -36.49
N ALA A 753 21.15 -66.48 -37.04
CA ALA A 753 21.92 -65.26 -37.29
C ALA A 753 22.22 -64.53 -35.97
N VAL A 754 23.35 -63.82 -35.91
CA VAL A 754 23.69 -63.00 -34.73
C VAL A 754 22.79 -61.76 -34.71
N GLU A 755 22.05 -61.60 -33.62
CA GLU A 755 21.22 -60.42 -33.37
C GLU A 755 22.04 -59.38 -32.57
N GLN A 756 21.91 -58.09 -32.90
CA GLN A 756 22.56 -57.00 -32.17
C GLN A 756 21.60 -56.44 -31.11
N GLU A 757 22.11 -56.17 -29.91
CA GLU A 757 21.36 -55.51 -28.85
C GLU A 757 20.92 -54.10 -29.31
N LYS A 758 19.68 -53.74 -28.98
CA LYS A 758 19.12 -52.42 -29.24
C LYS A 758 19.73 -51.40 -28.28
N PRO A 759 20.07 -50.19 -28.74
CA PRO A 759 20.58 -49.12 -27.87
C PRO A 759 19.45 -48.56 -26.99
N PHE A 760 19.77 -48.14 -25.78
CA PHE A 760 18.84 -47.39 -24.92
C PHE A 760 18.60 -45.98 -25.46
N SER A 761 17.37 -45.48 -25.29
CA SER A 761 17.02 -44.08 -25.52
C SER A 761 17.82 -43.16 -24.59
N PRO A 762 18.21 -41.95 -25.01
CA PRO A 762 18.90 -40.99 -24.15
C PRO A 762 18.01 -40.53 -23.00
N GLU A 763 18.59 -40.41 -21.80
CA GLU A 763 17.88 -39.99 -20.59
C GLU A 763 17.33 -38.55 -20.73
N PRO A 764 16.04 -38.31 -20.41
CA PRO A 764 15.47 -36.98 -20.49
C PRO A 764 16.15 -36.04 -19.47
N GLN A 765 16.58 -34.88 -19.95
CA GLN A 765 17.18 -33.84 -19.10
C GLN A 765 16.08 -32.87 -18.65
N PRO A 766 16.05 -32.47 -17.36
CA PRO A 766 15.08 -31.49 -16.91
C PRO A 766 15.30 -30.16 -17.62
N GLU A 767 14.20 -29.46 -17.93
CA GLU A 767 14.31 -28.11 -18.48
C GLU A 767 15.11 -27.21 -17.51
N PRO A 768 16.03 -26.36 -18.00
CA PRO A 768 16.78 -25.44 -17.14
C PRO A 768 15.89 -24.54 -16.27
N THR A 769 14.67 -24.26 -16.74
CA THR A 769 13.69 -23.47 -16.01
C THR A 769 13.19 -24.16 -14.74
N LEU A 770 13.03 -25.48 -14.73
CA LEU A 770 12.59 -26.24 -13.55
C LEU A 770 13.52 -26.00 -12.36
N TYR A 771 14.83 -26.01 -12.61
CA TYR A 771 15.82 -25.73 -11.57
C TYR A 771 15.65 -24.34 -10.96
N HIS A 772 15.38 -23.30 -11.78
CA HIS A 772 15.17 -21.94 -11.28
C HIS A 772 13.88 -21.82 -10.45
N TYR A 773 12.78 -22.48 -10.85
CA TYR A 773 11.52 -22.47 -10.09
C TYR A 773 11.63 -23.20 -8.75
N VAL A 774 12.27 -24.37 -8.73
CA VAL A 774 12.53 -25.13 -7.50
C VAL A 774 13.40 -24.33 -6.54
N GLU A 775 14.46 -23.70 -7.06
CA GLU A 775 15.33 -22.90 -6.22
C GLU A 775 14.64 -21.65 -5.65
N LEU A 776 13.81 -20.97 -6.45
CA LEU A 776 13.02 -19.83 -5.97
C LEU A 776 11.97 -20.25 -4.94
N ARG A 777 11.30 -21.39 -5.16
CA ARG A 777 10.36 -21.98 -4.21
C ARG A 777 11.03 -22.22 -2.86
N ASP A 778 12.11 -22.99 -2.87
CA ASP A 778 12.80 -23.38 -1.64
C ASP A 778 13.31 -22.14 -0.90
N LEU A 779 13.86 -21.16 -1.63
CA LEU A 779 14.28 -19.88 -1.06
C LEU A 779 13.12 -19.13 -0.37
N LEU A 780 11.97 -18.97 -1.03
CA LEU A 780 10.84 -18.23 -0.47
C LEU A 780 10.21 -18.96 0.73
N TYR A 781 10.06 -20.28 0.66
CA TYR A 781 9.52 -21.08 1.78
C TYR A 781 10.46 -21.13 2.97
N ASP A 782 11.75 -21.33 2.74
CA ASP A 782 12.75 -21.34 3.80
C ASP A 782 12.75 -19.99 4.49
N LYS A 783 12.67 -18.88 3.75
CA LYS A 783 12.63 -17.53 4.33
C LYS A 783 11.34 -17.21 5.06
N LEU A 784 10.18 -17.58 4.53
CA LEU A 784 8.91 -17.43 5.25
C LEU A 784 8.87 -18.26 6.54
N SER A 785 9.40 -19.48 6.50
CA SER A 785 9.48 -20.36 7.67
C SER A 785 10.46 -19.82 8.71
N GLU A 786 11.65 -19.39 8.28
CA GLU A 786 12.64 -18.75 9.14
C GLU A 786 12.07 -17.48 9.79
N MET A 787 11.38 -16.62 9.01
CA MET A 787 10.72 -15.43 9.54
C MET A 787 9.71 -15.76 10.63
N LYS A 788 8.89 -16.80 10.42
CA LYS A 788 7.91 -17.26 11.41
C LYS A 788 8.55 -17.77 12.70
N GLU A 789 9.66 -18.48 12.59
CA GLU A 789 10.40 -18.98 13.76
C GLU A 789 11.09 -17.86 14.53
N ARG A 790 11.66 -16.89 13.80
CA ARG A 790 12.39 -15.75 14.39
C ARG A 790 11.45 -14.69 14.97
N GLU A 791 10.23 -14.57 14.44
CA GLU A 791 9.20 -13.63 14.88
C GLU A 791 8.97 -13.68 16.39
N THR A 792 8.69 -14.86 16.95
CA THR A 792 8.38 -15.00 18.38
C THR A 792 9.54 -14.54 19.27
N GLY A 793 10.79 -14.83 18.87
CA GLY A 793 11.97 -14.36 19.60
C GLY A 793 12.12 -12.83 19.56
N MET A 794 11.79 -12.22 18.42
CA MET A 794 11.81 -10.76 18.24
C MET A 794 10.69 -10.10 19.06
N GLU A 795 9.48 -10.63 19.00
CA GLU A 795 8.33 -10.15 19.77
C GLU A 795 8.63 -10.16 21.28
N GLU A 796 9.19 -11.27 21.81
CA GLU A 796 9.58 -11.35 23.20
C GLU A 796 10.65 -10.30 23.57
N THR A 797 11.60 -10.06 22.67
CA THR A 797 12.68 -9.08 22.89
C THR A 797 12.10 -7.67 22.99
N PHE A 798 11.22 -7.29 22.07
CA PHE A 798 10.53 -6.00 22.09
C PHE A 798 9.58 -5.88 23.29
N ALA A 799 8.79 -6.90 23.63
CA ALA A 799 7.91 -6.89 24.80
C ALA A 799 8.70 -6.68 26.10
N ARG A 800 9.85 -7.35 26.26
CA ARG A 800 10.75 -7.12 27.41
C ARG A 800 11.35 -5.72 27.39
N ARG A 801 11.70 -5.18 26.22
CA ARG A 801 12.24 -3.82 26.11
C ARG A 801 11.19 -2.78 26.42
N ILE A 802 9.95 -2.90 25.95
CA ILE A 802 8.83 -1.99 26.24
C ILE A 802 8.63 -1.83 27.75
N LEU A 803 8.67 -2.93 28.50
CA LEU A 803 8.60 -2.90 29.97
C LEU A 803 9.76 -2.15 30.64
N ARG A 804 10.92 -2.08 29.98
CA ARG A 804 12.13 -1.41 30.47
C ARG A 804 12.32 0.00 29.91
N LEU A 805 11.57 0.40 28.88
CA LEU A 805 11.69 1.70 28.24
C LEU A 805 11.52 2.85 29.25
N GLN A 806 10.58 2.71 30.19
CA GLN A 806 10.40 3.70 31.25
C GLN A 806 11.64 3.81 32.15
N ALA A 807 12.19 2.68 32.60
CA ALA A 807 13.36 2.67 33.48
C ALA A 807 14.61 3.21 32.77
N GLY A 808 14.80 2.86 31.48
CA GLY A 808 15.86 3.41 30.65
C GLY A 808 15.71 4.92 30.45
N GLY A 809 14.51 5.38 30.13
CA GLY A 809 14.21 6.81 29.95
C GLY A 809 14.42 7.63 31.23
N ILE A 810 14.03 7.09 32.40
CA ILE A 810 14.30 7.74 33.70
C ILE A 810 15.81 7.80 33.98
N GLY A 811 16.57 6.78 33.59
CA GLY A 811 18.03 6.77 33.73
C GLY A 811 18.74 7.83 32.88
N ALA A 812 18.11 8.30 31.80
CA ALA A 812 18.64 9.30 30.88
C ALA A 812 18.23 10.74 31.22
N VAL A 813 17.42 10.98 32.26
CA VAL A 813 16.82 12.29 32.57
C VAL A 813 17.84 13.43 32.69
N ASP A 814 19.00 13.17 33.29
CA ASP A 814 20.07 14.17 33.47
C ASP A 814 20.73 14.60 32.14
N SER A 815 20.53 13.84 31.06
CA SER A 815 21.05 14.14 29.71
C SER A 815 20.04 14.80 28.79
N ILE A 816 18.77 14.88 29.19
CA ILE A 816 17.69 15.44 28.36
C ILE A 816 17.67 16.97 28.51
N SER A 817 17.85 17.65 27.37
CA SER A 817 17.72 19.10 27.25
C SER A 817 16.57 19.44 26.30
N LEU A 818 15.63 20.26 26.75
CA LEU A 818 14.45 20.66 25.99
C LEU A 818 14.61 22.09 25.46
N ASN A 819 14.52 22.27 24.16
CA ASN A 819 14.56 23.60 23.54
C ASN A 819 13.26 24.36 23.84
N ILE A 820 13.34 25.59 24.33
CA ILE A 820 12.15 26.43 24.62
C ILE A 820 11.90 27.51 23.55
N GLY A 821 12.69 27.49 22.47
CA GLY A 821 12.51 28.28 21.26
C GLY A 821 11.60 27.58 20.26
N ASP A 822 12.16 27.22 19.11
CA ASP A 822 11.44 26.70 17.95
C ASP A 822 10.59 25.46 18.28
N ASP A 823 11.12 24.52 19.08
CA ASP A 823 10.38 23.30 19.45
C ASP A 823 9.13 23.62 20.30
N PHE A 824 9.20 24.63 21.16
CA PHE A 824 8.04 25.07 21.93
C PHE A 824 7.05 25.85 21.05
N LEU A 825 7.53 26.66 20.12
CA LEU A 825 6.68 27.32 19.14
C LEU A 825 5.92 26.27 18.32
N GLU A 826 6.58 25.24 17.80
CA GLU A 826 5.92 24.17 17.05
C GLU A 826 4.92 23.41 17.92
N TYR A 827 5.23 23.16 19.19
CA TYR A 827 4.24 22.63 20.13
C TYR A 827 3.01 23.54 20.30
N LEU A 828 3.18 24.87 20.37
CA LEU A 828 2.06 25.82 20.39
C LEU A 828 1.29 25.81 19.06
N MET A 829 2.00 25.65 17.95
CA MET A 829 1.39 25.48 16.63
C MET A 829 0.47 24.27 16.61
N GLU A 830 0.94 23.10 17.01
CA GLU A 830 0.14 21.87 17.03
C GLU A 830 -0.96 21.87 18.10
N SER A 831 -0.68 22.42 19.28
CA SER A 831 -1.59 22.35 20.41
C SER A 831 -2.68 23.43 20.34
N ARG A 832 -2.38 24.69 19.98
CA ARG A 832 -3.35 25.79 20.14
C ARG A 832 -3.62 26.57 18.87
N ILE A 833 -2.59 26.88 18.09
CA ILE A 833 -2.68 27.83 16.99
C ILE A 833 -3.30 27.16 15.74
N ARG A 834 -2.80 25.99 15.33
CA ARG A 834 -3.37 25.14 14.27
C ARG A 834 -4.48 24.24 14.84
N GLY A 835 -5.64 24.84 15.09
CA GLY A 835 -6.75 24.18 15.80
C GLY A 835 -7.39 22.98 15.10
N LEU A 836 -7.22 22.82 13.77
CA LEU A 836 -7.82 21.71 13.01
C LEU A 836 -7.16 20.37 13.34
N GLY A 837 -5.92 20.36 13.84
CA GLY A 837 -5.21 19.17 14.32
C GLY A 837 -5.94 18.39 15.43
N ARG A 838 -6.96 19.00 16.05
CA ARG A 838 -7.81 18.42 17.10
C ARG A 838 -9.13 17.84 16.57
N LEU A 839 -9.29 17.74 15.26
CA LEU A 839 -10.47 17.19 14.62
C LEU A 839 -10.17 15.80 14.10
N LEU A 840 -11.11 14.89 14.31
CA LEU A 840 -11.06 13.53 13.77
C LEU A 840 -12.13 13.43 12.68
N PRO A 841 -11.76 13.38 11.39
CA PRO A 841 -12.72 13.23 10.30
C PRO A 841 -13.35 11.83 10.33
N ARG A 842 -14.68 11.79 10.34
CA ARG A 842 -15.49 10.58 10.22
C ARG A 842 -16.28 10.66 8.94
N ILE A 843 -15.91 9.86 7.96
CA ILE A 843 -16.67 9.73 6.72
C ILE A 843 -18.13 9.39 7.04
N SER A 844 -19.06 10.11 6.41
CA SER A 844 -20.50 9.92 6.61
C SER A 844 -21.17 9.43 5.32
N ARG A 845 -20.89 10.08 4.18
CA ARG A 845 -21.56 9.80 2.89
C ARG A 845 -20.68 10.10 1.68
N VAL A 846 -20.92 9.37 0.60
CA VAL A 846 -20.40 9.65 -0.75
C VAL A 846 -21.56 9.60 -1.75
N TYR A 847 -21.64 10.60 -2.62
CA TYR A 847 -22.60 10.66 -3.72
C TYR A 847 -21.88 10.53 -5.06
N MET A 848 -22.40 9.67 -5.93
CA MET A 848 -21.89 9.51 -7.29
C MET A 848 -23.04 9.49 -8.30
N ARG A 849 -22.75 9.81 -9.55
CA ARG A 849 -23.73 9.85 -10.65
C ARG A 849 -23.21 9.10 -11.86
N ASP A 850 -24.12 8.45 -12.59
CA ASP A 850 -23.81 7.96 -13.94
C ASP A 850 -23.86 9.15 -14.93
N PRO A 851 -22.74 9.52 -15.59
CA PRO A 851 -22.73 10.63 -16.54
C PRO A 851 -23.58 10.36 -17.79
N LYS A 852 -23.89 9.09 -18.11
CA LYS A 852 -24.77 8.71 -19.23
C LYS A 852 -26.25 8.72 -18.84
N ASN A 853 -26.55 8.56 -17.55
CA ASN A 853 -27.91 8.62 -17.03
C ASN A 853 -27.98 9.47 -15.76
N SER A 854 -28.29 10.76 -15.95
CA SER A 854 -28.32 11.75 -14.87
C SER A 854 -29.38 11.49 -13.79
N GLU A 855 -30.37 10.64 -14.07
CA GLU A 855 -31.42 10.25 -13.11
C GLU A 855 -30.93 9.16 -12.15
N LEU A 856 -29.89 8.39 -12.51
CA LEU A 856 -29.33 7.34 -11.66
C LEU A 856 -28.26 7.92 -10.72
N LEU A 857 -28.53 7.85 -9.42
CA LEU A 857 -27.63 8.27 -8.36
C LEU A 857 -27.22 7.09 -7.48
N TYR A 858 -25.97 7.13 -7.04
CA TYR A 858 -25.39 6.17 -6.12
C TYR A 858 -25.12 6.87 -4.80
N LEU A 859 -25.46 6.18 -3.71
CA LEU A 859 -25.19 6.63 -2.36
C LEU A 859 -24.37 5.57 -1.65
N VAL A 860 -23.25 6.00 -1.08
CA VAL A 860 -22.49 5.22 -0.10
C VAL A 860 -22.70 5.83 1.26
N THR A 861 -23.04 5.00 2.23
CA THR A 861 -23.22 5.42 3.63
C THR A 861 -22.30 4.66 4.55
N TYR A 862 -21.84 5.36 5.58
CA TYR A 862 -20.82 4.88 6.50
C TYR A 862 -21.37 4.93 7.92
N GLU A 863 -21.41 3.77 8.57
CA GLU A 863 -21.84 3.64 9.96
C GLU A 863 -20.68 3.14 10.82
N TYR A 864 -20.23 3.99 11.74
CA TYR A 864 -19.12 3.70 12.63
C TYR A 864 -19.62 3.18 13.99
N TYR A 865 -19.10 2.01 14.39
CA TYR A 865 -19.38 1.36 15.66
C TYR A 865 -18.07 0.95 16.35
N ALA A 866 -17.48 1.88 17.11
CA ALA A 866 -16.29 1.69 17.95
C ALA A 866 -15.03 1.13 17.26
N ASP A 867 -14.99 -0.16 16.97
CA ASP A 867 -13.89 -0.88 16.30
C ASP A 867 -14.27 -1.39 14.90
N SER A 868 -15.46 -1.04 14.42
CA SER A 868 -15.95 -1.45 13.10
C SER A 868 -16.59 -0.31 12.31
N LEU A 869 -16.47 -0.40 10.99
CA LEU A 869 -17.11 0.49 10.03
C LEU A 869 -17.94 -0.35 9.07
N THR A 870 -19.23 -0.06 8.98
CA THR A 870 -20.11 -0.67 7.98
C THR A 870 -20.31 0.31 6.84
N VAL A 871 -19.95 -0.11 5.63
CA VAL A 871 -20.10 0.66 4.39
C VAL A 871 -21.22 0.03 3.58
N SER A 872 -22.28 0.79 3.32
CA SER A 872 -23.40 0.35 2.48
C SER A 872 -23.40 1.13 1.18
N ILE A 873 -23.26 0.43 0.06
CA ILE A 873 -23.29 0.99 -1.29
C ILE A 873 -24.60 0.59 -1.95
N GLY A 874 -25.30 1.55 -2.52
CA GLY A 874 -26.49 1.28 -3.31
C GLY A 874 -26.80 2.38 -4.31
N SER A 875 -27.87 2.17 -5.08
CA SER A 875 -28.32 3.10 -6.10
C SER A 875 -29.81 3.40 -6.00
N THR A 876 -30.22 4.52 -6.57
CA THR A 876 -31.63 4.88 -6.76
C THR A 876 -31.79 5.76 -8.00
N PHE A 877 -32.97 5.69 -8.60
CA PHE A 877 -33.38 6.67 -9.60
C PHE A 877 -34.04 7.86 -8.91
N LEU A 878 -33.63 9.07 -9.28
CA LEU A 878 -34.34 10.30 -8.94
C LEU A 878 -35.73 10.24 -9.58
N ARG A 879 -36.77 10.45 -8.76
CA ARG A 879 -38.17 10.50 -9.21
C ARG A 879 -38.60 11.89 -9.63
#